data_AF-A0A4Q4KKK7-F1
#
_entry.id   AF-A0A4Q4KKK7-F1
#
_cell.length_a   1.000
_cell.length_b   1.000
_cell.length_c   1.000
_cell.angle_alpha   90.00
_cell.angle_beta   90.00
_cell.angle_gamma   90.00
#
_symmetry.space_group_name_H-M   'P 1'
#
loop_
_entity.id
_entity.type
_entity.pdbx_description
1 polymer ?
#
loop_
_entity_poly.entity_id
_entity_poly.type
_entity_poly.pdbx_seq_one_letter_code
_entity_poly.pdbx_strand_id
1 'polypeptide(L)'
;MKGRNLLFVIGIDNYSSPVWTNLNNAVLDCHELSQILIDKYSFEEVEDPLFNENATKSNIYTSLNTIKQIIELNDSLIVFFAGHGNMNPHTKRGYWIPHEGTSDSTSWMENSVIKDHIQDINARHIWLIADSCFSGTFLTTTRAIRKEESYTLLSQKKSRWMISSGGEEKVSDGSPKNHSPFCKYLLRALDLNTNKYLSATEVMLYTKVLTENNSHQTPHWAVIENIEHSEGEMILELNHEHIQTTIQESRGIPNSKNLRTEISQYTKKKDRLASGKEILLVESFVDGSDYMILENFRFNEDGNKKIKFEDEYAIMGSERIKLVKRFATWIGMNRFLDLNPEYSKSSKVIVIKADEEIEHIESQSHSVSHSDYLQELLEFNKDQMTCLHCDEKISTNDSLLVEIDEINLKNKVGNVHFGCLRNADRILGQSKYIGLQETRLVNFDYSLWTELLSKGQGQIRAIYNKIDSVPVAIVSWNPNNNINEGKFCISIKYENGENSFVKIGKAIHRFKKEEIDAELAFFRNMLGTDDPMGMIIPNKTFGSYSTLSKLKKPKDSFIKVKGFDKALFSAQFEESNEIIENDYTPIGIVKDEDDKSIVLGEIVPLLSKPEEFDAFIDNWQLFTEIEGKFSIKIIKSDFELDTYLQSFFKENLKPVINPMFNTEGDLLESGLILKSMEEIIQEGQKNSSVVPYWKKGDNVKVVFPDVDTDKHATGVLLVDEFHDENGELCSVFQPIENGKPIEDMQFKLPVKLLEKWK
;
A
#
# COMPACT_ATOMS: atom_id res chain seq x y z
N MET A 1 -33.71 -9.29 12.03
CA MET A 1 -34.33 -10.61 11.86
C MET A 1 -33.62 -11.31 10.71
N LYS A 2 -33.38 -12.63 10.77
CA LYS A 2 -32.86 -13.41 9.63
C LYS A 2 -33.97 -13.42 8.56
N GLY A 3 -33.66 -13.02 7.33
CA GLY A 3 -34.65 -13.09 6.24
C GLY A 3 -34.87 -14.53 5.76
N ARG A 4 -35.96 -14.75 5.04
CA ARG A 4 -36.33 -16.04 4.46
C ARG A 4 -35.54 -16.27 3.16
N ASN A 5 -35.30 -17.53 2.85
CA ASN A 5 -34.75 -17.97 1.57
C ASN A 5 -35.90 -18.49 0.72
N LEU A 6 -36.28 -17.72 -0.29
CA LEU A 6 -37.49 -17.91 -1.07
C LEU A 6 -37.15 -18.37 -2.49
N LEU A 7 -37.96 -19.26 -3.03
CA LEU A 7 -37.81 -19.82 -4.38
C LEU A 7 -39.13 -19.68 -5.15
N PHE A 8 -39.05 -19.23 -6.40
CA PHE A 8 -40.15 -19.27 -7.35
C PHE A 8 -39.68 -19.95 -8.65
N VAL A 9 -40.35 -21.04 -9.04
CA VAL A 9 -39.96 -21.85 -10.21
C VAL A 9 -41.03 -21.87 -11.29
N ILE A 10 -40.59 -21.79 -12.55
CA ILE A 10 -41.43 -21.84 -13.74
C ILE A 10 -40.79 -22.81 -14.73
N GLY A 11 -41.50 -23.88 -15.09
CA GLY A 11 -41.00 -24.93 -15.98
C GLY A 11 -42.02 -25.26 -17.08
N ILE A 12 -41.61 -25.21 -18.35
CA ILE A 12 -42.54 -25.41 -19.47
C ILE A 12 -41.97 -26.45 -20.44
N ASP A 13 -42.52 -27.66 -20.38
CA ASP A 13 -42.24 -28.71 -21.36
C ASP A 13 -43.27 -28.71 -22.48
N ASN A 14 -44.54 -28.53 -22.14
CA ASN A 14 -45.65 -28.61 -23.08
C ASN A 14 -46.09 -27.23 -23.53
N TYR A 15 -46.01 -26.95 -24.84
CA TYR A 15 -46.48 -25.73 -25.45
C TYR A 15 -47.78 -25.98 -26.23
N SER A 16 -48.79 -25.12 -26.03
CA SER A 16 -50.08 -25.26 -26.73
C SER A 16 -49.98 -24.94 -28.22
N SER A 17 -49.04 -24.06 -28.61
CA SER A 17 -48.80 -23.70 -30.00
C SER A 17 -47.79 -24.63 -30.65
N PRO A 18 -48.05 -25.16 -31.87
CA PRO A 18 -47.12 -26.05 -32.57
C PRO A 18 -45.87 -25.33 -33.10
N VAL A 19 -45.77 -24.01 -32.95
CA VAL A 19 -44.60 -23.20 -33.33
C VAL A 19 -43.39 -23.54 -32.44
N TRP A 20 -43.65 -23.94 -31.20
CA TRP A 20 -42.64 -24.29 -30.21
C TRP A 20 -42.65 -25.80 -30.03
N THR A 21 -41.49 -26.44 -30.23
CA THR A 21 -41.37 -27.87 -29.98
C THR A 21 -41.42 -28.13 -28.47
N ASN A 22 -42.19 -29.12 -28.03
CA ASN A 22 -42.17 -29.50 -26.62
C ASN A 22 -40.75 -29.88 -26.16
N LEU A 23 -40.47 -29.54 -24.90
CA LEU A 23 -39.25 -29.90 -24.19
C LEU A 23 -39.51 -31.14 -23.31
N ASN A 24 -38.46 -31.68 -22.70
CA ASN A 24 -38.52 -32.89 -21.90
C ASN A 24 -38.02 -32.71 -20.47
N ASN A 25 -37.23 -31.66 -20.20
CA ASN A 25 -36.51 -31.53 -18.94
C ASN A 25 -36.85 -30.25 -18.17
N ALA A 26 -37.63 -29.30 -18.71
CA ALA A 26 -37.88 -28.04 -18.02
C ALA A 26 -38.59 -28.22 -16.67
N VAL A 27 -39.62 -29.07 -16.61
CA VAL A 27 -40.33 -29.36 -15.35
C VAL A 27 -39.47 -30.22 -14.42
N LEU A 28 -38.72 -31.18 -14.96
CA LEU A 28 -37.77 -32.00 -14.19
C LEU A 28 -36.70 -31.14 -13.51
N ASP A 29 -36.13 -30.20 -14.26
CA ASP A 29 -35.08 -29.28 -13.82
C ASP A 29 -35.58 -28.40 -12.67
N CYS A 30 -36.82 -27.90 -12.75
CA CYS A 30 -37.44 -27.15 -11.65
C CYS A 30 -37.63 -28.01 -10.39
N HIS A 31 -38.07 -29.26 -10.54
CA HIS A 31 -38.28 -30.16 -9.40
C HIS A 31 -36.97 -30.47 -8.67
N GLU A 32 -35.93 -30.88 -9.39
CA GLU A 32 -34.63 -31.21 -8.77
C GLU A 32 -33.98 -29.99 -8.13
N LEU A 33 -34.06 -28.82 -8.76
CA LEU A 33 -33.53 -27.59 -8.18
C LEU A 33 -34.24 -27.24 -6.86
N SER A 34 -35.57 -27.33 -6.85
CA SER A 34 -36.39 -27.04 -5.66
C SER A 34 -36.04 -28.00 -4.53
N GLN A 35 -35.94 -29.30 -4.83
CA GLN A 35 -35.59 -30.31 -3.84
C GLN A 35 -34.21 -30.04 -3.21
N ILE A 36 -33.18 -29.78 -4.02
CA ILE A 36 -31.83 -29.48 -3.51
C ILE A 36 -31.81 -28.21 -2.65
N LEU A 37 -32.47 -27.13 -3.08
CA LEU A 37 -32.48 -25.86 -2.36
C LEU A 37 -33.25 -25.95 -1.04
N ILE A 38 -34.38 -26.67 -1.01
CA ILE A 38 -35.15 -26.91 0.21
C ILE A 38 -34.36 -27.80 1.18
N ASP A 39 -33.90 -28.95 0.73
CA ASP A 39 -33.27 -29.96 1.59
C ASP A 39 -31.90 -29.54 2.13
N LYS A 40 -31.09 -28.86 1.30
CA LYS A 40 -29.69 -28.58 1.64
C LYS A 40 -29.42 -27.13 2.02
N TYR A 41 -30.28 -26.20 1.62
CA TYR A 41 -30.04 -24.75 1.77
C TYR A 41 -31.19 -24.00 2.46
N SER A 42 -32.17 -24.73 3.00
CA SER A 42 -33.29 -24.17 3.76
C SER A 42 -34.10 -23.11 2.98
N PHE A 43 -34.33 -23.34 1.69
CA PHE A 43 -35.27 -22.55 0.90
C PHE A 43 -36.72 -23.01 1.12
N GLU A 44 -37.67 -22.12 0.84
CA GLU A 44 -39.09 -22.43 0.77
C GLU A 44 -39.70 -21.82 -0.51
N GLU A 45 -40.72 -22.50 -1.06
CA GLU A 45 -41.45 -21.98 -2.21
C GLU A 45 -42.33 -20.81 -1.77
N VAL A 46 -42.17 -19.65 -2.42
CA VAL A 46 -42.93 -18.43 -2.08
C VAL A 46 -44.32 -18.41 -2.71
N GLU A 47 -44.48 -19.10 -3.83
CA GLU A 47 -45.71 -19.30 -4.59
C GLU A 47 -45.68 -20.73 -5.15
N ASP A 48 -46.85 -21.27 -5.52
CA ASP A 48 -46.95 -22.58 -6.15
C ASP A 48 -46.12 -22.63 -7.46
N PRO A 49 -45.34 -23.70 -7.69
CA PRO A 49 -44.63 -23.91 -8.94
C PRO A 49 -45.53 -23.83 -10.17
N LEU A 50 -45.12 -23.04 -11.18
CA LEU A 50 -45.88 -22.91 -12.42
C LEU A 50 -45.34 -23.87 -13.48
N PHE A 51 -46.07 -24.95 -13.72
CA PHE A 51 -45.71 -25.95 -14.73
C PHE A 51 -46.69 -26.01 -15.89
N ASN A 52 -46.16 -26.13 -17.11
CA ASN A 52 -46.93 -26.38 -18.34
C ASN A 52 -48.16 -25.46 -18.47
N GLU A 53 -49.38 -26.00 -18.51
CA GLU A 53 -50.63 -25.26 -18.64
C GLU A 53 -50.86 -24.20 -17.55
N ASN A 54 -50.20 -24.32 -16.40
CA ASN A 54 -50.26 -23.32 -15.33
C ASN A 54 -49.28 -22.17 -15.57
N ALA A 55 -48.22 -22.37 -16.37
CA ALA A 55 -47.21 -21.36 -16.70
C ALA A 55 -47.66 -20.43 -17.84
N THR A 56 -48.85 -19.83 -17.67
CA THR A 56 -49.38 -18.83 -18.60
C THR A 56 -48.79 -17.45 -18.35
N LYS A 57 -48.80 -16.57 -19.35
CA LYS A 57 -48.37 -15.17 -19.23
C LYS A 57 -49.07 -14.48 -18.06
N SER A 58 -50.38 -14.73 -17.93
CA SER A 58 -51.21 -14.16 -16.86
C SER A 58 -50.81 -14.69 -15.48
N ASN A 59 -50.61 -16.00 -15.35
CA ASN A 59 -50.26 -16.62 -14.06
C ASN A 59 -48.86 -16.24 -13.60
N ILE A 60 -47.90 -16.16 -14.52
CA ILE A 60 -46.52 -15.72 -14.20
C ILE A 60 -46.55 -14.29 -13.68
N TYR A 61 -47.23 -13.36 -14.36
CA TYR A 61 -47.36 -11.98 -13.86
C TYR A 61 -48.12 -11.89 -12.54
N THR A 62 -49.16 -12.69 -12.36
CA THR A 62 -49.92 -12.74 -11.11
C THR A 62 -49.01 -13.16 -9.95
N SER A 63 -48.23 -14.23 -10.13
CA SER A 63 -47.31 -14.75 -9.11
C SER A 63 -46.22 -13.72 -8.78
N LEU A 64 -45.60 -13.08 -9.79
CA LEU A 64 -44.62 -12.00 -9.56
C LEU A 64 -45.22 -10.81 -8.78
N ASN A 65 -46.48 -10.47 -9.05
CA ASN A 65 -47.19 -9.43 -8.30
C ASN A 65 -47.51 -9.85 -6.86
N THR A 66 -47.85 -11.12 -6.63
CA THR A 66 -48.05 -11.66 -5.27
C THR A 66 -46.74 -11.64 -4.48
N ILE A 67 -45.64 -12.14 -5.07
CA ILE A 67 -44.31 -12.14 -4.46
C ILE A 67 -43.91 -10.73 -4.04
N LYS A 68 -44.12 -9.73 -4.90
CA LYS A 68 -43.89 -8.31 -4.59
C LYS A 68 -44.62 -7.83 -3.33
N GLN A 69 -45.80 -8.37 -3.01
CA GLN A 69 -46.59 -7.98 -1.85
C GLN A 69 -46.18 -8.67 -0.55
N ILE A 70 -45.64 -9.89 -0.63
CA ILE A 70 -45.34 -10.72 0.55
C ILE A 70 -43.87 -10.77 0.93
N ILE A 71 -42.97 -10.32 0.04
CA ILE A 71 -41.53 -10.33 0.30
C ILE A 71 -41.10 -9.20 1.25
N GLU A 72 -40.12 -9.49 2.10
CA GLU A 72 -39.56 -8.53 3.05
C GLU A 72 -38.14 -8.10 2.69
N LEU A 73 -37.70 -6.97 3.25
CA LEU A 73 -36.40 -6.33 2.96
C LEU A 73 -35.18 -7.23 3.20
N ASN A 74 -35.28 -8.19 4.12
CA ASN A 74 -34.17 -9.08 4.45
C ASN A 74 -34.20 -10.41 3.69
N ASP A 75 -35.26 -10.69 2.92
CA ASP A 75 -35.44 -11.96 2.22
C ASP A 75 -34.47 -12.09 1.04
N SER A 76 -34.21 -13.33 0.65
CA SER A 76 -33.45 -13.72 -0.54
C SER A 76 -34.38 -14.47 -1.48
N LEU A 77 -34.49 -14.04 -2.75
CA LEU A 77 -35.37 -14.66 -3.73
C LEU A 77 -34.56 -15.26 -4.90
N ILE A 78 -34.76 -16.54 -5.17
CA ILE A 78 -34.36 -17.16 -6.44
C ILE A 78 -35.59 -17.24 -7.33
N VAL A 79 -35.47 -16.76 -8.57
CA VAL A 79 -36.46 -16.99 -9.63
C VAL A 79 -35.82 -17.88 -10.68
N PHE A 80 -36.36 -19.08 -10.87
CA PHE A 80 -35.87 -20.03 -11.86
C PHE A 80 -36.89 -20.20 -13.00
N PHE A 81 -36.45 -19.97 -14.23
CA PHE A 81 -37.23 -20.17 -15.43
C PHE A 81 -36.54 -21.18 -16.34
N ALA A 82 -37.24 -22.25 -16.72
CA ALA A 82 -36.80 -23.23 -17.71
C ALA A 82 -37.85 -23.36 -18.82
N GLY A 83 -37.43 -23.16 -20.07
CA GLY A 83 -38.33 -23.17 -21.22
C GLY A 83 -37.75 -22.51 -22.47
N HIS A 84 -38.57 -22.32 -23.49
CA HIS A 84 -38.19 -21.55 -24.67
C HIS A 84 -37.98 -20.08 -24.34
N GLY A 85 -36.87 -19.55 -24.85
CA GLY A 85 -36.62 -18.14 -24.98
C GLY A 85 -36.49 -17.76 -26.46
N ASN A 86 -36.84 -16.54 -26.81
CA ASN A 86 -36.63 -16.03 -28.17
C ASN A 86 -35.94 -14.66 -28.12
N MET A 87 -35.13 -14.38 -29.13
CA MET A 87 -34.50 -13.08 -29.32
C MET A 87 -34.94 -12.50 -30.66
N ASN A 88 -35.38 -11.24 -30.64
CA ASN A 88 -35.54 -10.50 -31.88
C ASN A 88 -34.15 -10.14 -32.46
N PRO A 89 -33.76 -10.64 -33.64
CA PRO A 89 -32.41 -10.48 -34.16
C PRO A 89 -32.05 -9.02 -34.50
N HIS A 90 -33.03 -8.15 -34.74
CA HIS A 90 -32.82 -6.74 -35.09
C HIS A 90 -32.72 -5.86 -33.84
N THR A 91 -33.65 -6.03 -32.90
CA THR A 91 -33.70 -5.18 -31.69
C THR A 91 -32.88 -5.75 -30.54
N LYS A 92 -32.41 -7.00 -30.65
CA LYS A 92 -31.70 -7.77 -29.61
C LYS A 92 -32.50 -7.93 -28.31
N ARG A 93 -33.81 -7.67 -28.34
CA ARG A 93 -34.72 -7.91 -27.20
C ARG A 93 -34.96 -9.39 -27.03
N GLY A 94 -34.77 -9.88 -25.81
CA GLY A 94 -35.09 -11.24 -25.40
C GLY A 94 -36.49 -11.35 -24.80
N TYR A 95 -37.07 -12.54 -24.92
CA TYR A 95 -38.42 -12.87 -24.46
C TYR A 95 -38.45 -14.26 -23.82
N TRP A 96 -39.25 -14.43 -22.77
CA TRP A 96 -39.72 -15.74 -22.29
C TRP A 96 -40.98 -16.14 -23.04
N ILE A 97 -41.10 -17.42 -23.38
CA ILE A 97 -42.26 -17.99 -24.07
C ILE A 97 -43.13 -18.76 -23.05
N PRO A 98 -44.32 -18.26 -22.70
CA PRO A 98 -45.28 -18.97 -21.86
C PRO A 98 -45.94 -20.15 -22.58
N HIS A 99 -46.69 -20.98 -21.86
CA HIS A 99 -47.40 -22.14 -22.42
C HIS A 99 -48.28 -21.82 -23.63
N GLU A 100 -48.97 -20.68 -23.61
CA GLU A 100 -49.84 -20.16 -24.67
C GLU A 100 -49.13 -19.28 -25.71
N GLY A 101 -47.80 -19.19 -25.65
CA GLY A 101 -47.00 -18.43 -26.60
C GLY A 101 -47.23 -18.91 -28.03
N THR A 102 -47.66 -18.01 -28.92
CA THR A 102 -47.86 -18.27 -30.35
C THR A 102 -46.70 -17.73 -31.17
N SER A 103 -46.81 -17.66 -32.50
CA SER A 103 -45.85 -16.92 -33.34
C SER A 103 -45.95 -15.41 -33.18
N ASP A 104 -47.03 -14.88 -32.59
CA ASP A 104 -47.19 -13.45 -32.31
C ASP A 104 -46.50 -13.06 -31.00
N SER A 105 -45.56 -12.10 -31.08
CA SER A 105 -44.82 -11.58 -29.93
C SER A 105 -45.69 -10.97 -28.83
N THR A 106 -46.94 -10.60 -29.11
CA THR A 106 -47.89 -10.12 -28.09
C THR A 106 -48.16 -11.16 -27.00
N SER A 107 -48.02 -12.44 -27.33
CA SER A 107 -48.18 -13.57 -26.41
C SER A 107 -46.92 -13.89 -25.60
N TRP A 108 -45.78 -13.24 -25.88
CA TRP A 108 -44.51 -13.47 -25.20
C TRP A 108 -44.30 -12.49 -24.04
N MET A 109 -43.31 -12.74 -23.19
CA MET A 109 -42.95 -11.86 -22.07
C MET A 109 -41.58 -11.23 -22.33
N GLU A 110 -41.52 -9.91 -22.51
CA GLU A 110 -40.26 -9.19 -22.72
C GLU A 110 -39.38 -9.25 -21.46
N ASN A 111 -38.09 -9.54 -21.64
CA ASN A 111 -37.14 -9.59 -20.52
C ASN A 111 -37.06 -8.25 -19.76
N SER A 112 -37.31 -7.11 -20.43
CA SER A 112 -37.39 -5.80 -19.76
C SER A 112 -38.57 -5.69 -18.79
N VAL A 113 -39.71 -6.31 -19.11
CA VAL A 113 -40.86 -6.33 -18.20
C VAL A 113 -40.59 -7.23 -17.00
N ILE A 114 -39.97 -8.40 -17.23
CA ILE A 114 -39.50 -9.26 -16.13
C ILE A 114 -38.53 -8.49 -15.22
N LYS A 115 -37.57 -7.78 -15.82
CA LYS A 115 -36.63 -6.92 -15.11
C LYS A 115 -37.36 -5.88 -14.25
N ASP A 116 -38.37 -5.19 -14.79
CA ASP A 116 -39.14 -4.18 -14.05
C ASP A 116 -39.87 -4.80 -12.85
N HIS A 117 -40.44 -6.01 -13.00
CA HIS A 117 -41.01 -6.74 -11.87
C HIS A 117 -39.96 -7.09 -10.82
N ILE A 118 -38.77 -7.56 -11.21
CA ILE A 118 -37.66 -7.86 -10.30
C ILE A 118 -37.16 -6.59 -9.59
N GLN A 119 -37.17 -5.45 -10.28
CA GLN A 119 -36.79 -4.16 -9.70
C GLN A 119 -37.68 -3.75 -8.55
N ASP A 120 -38.98 -4.02 -8.70
CA ASP A 120 -40.02 -3.67 -7.75
C ASP A 120 -40.09 -4.61 -6.53
N ILE A 121 -39.41 -5.75 -6.56
CA ILE A 121 -39.36 -6.72 -5.45
C ILE A 121 -38.32 -6.24 -4.43
N ASN A 122 -38.80 -5.90 -3.24
CA ASN A 122 -37.99 -5.33 -2.16
C ASN A 122 -37.29 -6.41 -1.31
N ALA A 123 -36.56 -7.32 -1.95
CA ALA A 123 -35.73 -8.33 -1.27
C ALA A 123 -34.29 -7.81 -1.06
N ARG A 124 -33.55 -8.38 -0.10
CA ARG A 124 -32.11 -8.11 0.03
C ARG A 124 -31.33 -8.67 -1.16
N HIS A 125 -31.61 -9.91 -1.51
CA HIS A 125 -30.96 -10.61 -2.60
C HIS A 125 -32.00 -11.10 -3.59
N ILE A 126 -31.76 -10.88 -4.89
CA ILE A 126 -32.50 -11.57 -5.95
C ILE A 126 -31.50 -12.21 -6.89
N TRP A 127 -31.74 -13.47 -7.23
CA TRP A 127 -30.98 -14.21 -8.23
C TRP A 127 -31.92 -14.80 -9.27
N LEU A 128 -31.84 -14.27 -10.49
CA LEU A 128 -32.61 -14.75 -11.63
C LEU A 128 -31.81 -15.78 -12.41
N ILE A 129 -32.33 -17.00 -12.54
CA ILE A 129 -31.70 -18.10 -13.25
C ILE A 129 -32.60 -18.47 -14.42
N ALA A 130 -32.15 -18.23 -15.64
CA ALA A 130 -32.90 -18.49 -16.87
C ALA A 130 -32.25 -19.61 -17.68
N ASP A 131 -32.79 -20.82 -17.60
CA ASP A 131 -32.43 -21.91 -18.49
C ASP A 131 -33.18 -21.82 -19.82
N SER A 132 -32.87 -20.74 -20.55
CA SER A 132 -33.40 -20.42 -21.85
C SER A 132 -32.42 -19.49 -22.58
N CYS A 133 -32.63 -19.29 -23.89
CA CYS A 133 -32.01 -18.16 -24.57
C CYS A 133 -32.41 -16.87 -23.86
N PHE A 134 -31.45 -16.07 -23.41
CA PHE A 134 -31.71 -14.82 -22.71
C PHE A 134 -30.76 -13.74 -23.20
N SER A 135 -31.24 -12.91 -24.12
CA SER A 135 -30.53 -11.72 -24.57
C SER A 135 -31.06 -10.47 -23.87
N GLY A 136 -30.17 -9.54 -23.52
CA GLY A 136 -30.56 -8.27 -22.91
C GLY A 136 -29.52 -7.18 -23.12
N THR A 137 -29.98 -6.01 -23.57
CA THR A 137 -29.18 -4.77 -23.64
C THR A 137 -28.98 -4.10 -22.27
N PHE A 138 -29.44 -4.73 -21.19
CA PHE A 138 -29.44 -4.23 -19.81
C PHE A 138 -28.53 -5.06 -18.88
N LEU A 139 -27.61 -5.83 -19.46
CA LEU A 139 -26.60 -6.60 -18.74
C LEU A 139 -25.27 -5.88 -18.87
N THR A 140 -24.67 -5.53 -17.74
CA THR A 140 -23.31 -5.02 -17.74
C THR A 140 -22.34 -6.12 -18.17
N THR A 141 -21.34 -5.77 -18.96
CA THR A 141 -20.14 -6.62 -19.09
C THR A 141 -19.38 -6.55 -17.78
N THR A 142 -19.76 -7.39 -16.83
CA THR A 142 -19.05 -7.52 -15.56
C THR A 142 -17.74 -8.25 -15.84
N ARG A 143 -16.67 -7.49 -16.11
CA ARG A 143 -15.32 -7.96 -15.80
C ARG A 143 -15.24 -7.98 -14.27
N ALA A 144 -15.71 -9.06 -13.66
CA ALA A 144 -15.59 -9.23 -12.23
C ALA A 144 -14.11 -9.20 -11.87
N ILE A 145 -13.67 -8.08 -11.27
CA ILE A 145 -12.42 -8.04 -10.54
C ILE A 145 -12.65 -8.98 -9.37
N ARG A 146 -12.08 -10.19 -9.43
CA ARG A 146 -12.17 -11.12 -8.32
C ARG A 146 -11.49 -10.47 -7.12
N LYS A 147 -12.20 -10.37 -6.01
CA LYS A 147 -11.72 -9.80 -4.75
C LYS A 147 -11.92 -10.84 -3.66
N GLU A 148 -10.94 -10.98 -2.78
CA GLU A 148 -11.11 -11.75 -1.56
C GLU A 148 -11.99 -10.95 -0.61
N GLU A 149 -13.17 -11.48 -0.29
CA GLU A 149 -14.16 -10.82 0.56
C GLU A 149 -14.86 -11.83 1.47
N SER A 150 -15.23 -11.42 2.68
CA SER A 150 -15.98 -12.30 3.59
C SER A 150 -17.38 -12.55 3.04
N TYR A 151 -17.85 -13.81 3.10
CA TYR A 151 -19.25 -14.15 2.80
C TYR A 151 -20.23 -13.30 3.62
N THR A 152 -19.88 -12.98 4.87
CA THR A 152 -20.71 -12.11 5.72
C THR A 152 -20.84 -10.72 5.13
N LEU A 153 -19.75 -10.11 4.67
CA LEU A 153 -19.78 -8.78 4.06
C LEU A 153 -20.56 -8.77 2.73
N LEU A 154 -20.39 -9.80 1.91
CA LEU A 154 -21.13 -9.98 0.66
C LEU A 154 -22.65 -10.11 0.92
N SER A 155 -23.05 -10.85 1.96
CA SER A 155 -24.46 -11.01 2.36
C SER A 155 -25.09 -9.75 2.96
N GLN A 156 -24.30 -8.79 3.45
CA GLN A 156 -24.83 -7.56 4.04
C GLN A 156 -25.27 -6.54 2.99
N LYS A 157 -24.68 -6.63 1.80
CA LYS A 157 -24.90 -5.71 0.67
C LYS A 157 -26.06 -6.21 -0.20
N LYS A 158 -26.88 -5.30 -0.73
CA LYS A 158 -28.00 -5.62 -1.63
C LYS A 158 -27.47 -6.20 -2.95
N SER A 159 -28.09 -7.27 -3.46
CA SER A 159 -27.65 -7.94 -4.69
C SER A 159 -28.79 -8.28 -5.66
N ARG A 160 -28.48 -8.21 -6.94
CA ARG A 160 -29.37 -8.48 -8.08
C ARG A 160 -28.54 -9.12 -9.19
N TRP A 161 -28.47 -10.45 -9.15
CA TRP A 161 -27.68 -11.24 -10.08
C TRP A 161 -28.59 -11.96 -11.06
N MET A 162 -28.09 -12.18 -12.28
CA MET A 162 -28.71 -13.12 -13.19
C MET A 162 -27.70 -14.01 -13.88
N ILE A 163 -28.12 -15.23 -14.23
CA ILE A 163 -27.40 -16.13 -15.11
C ILE A 163 -28.36 -16.75 -16.12
N SER A 164 -27.94 -16.90 -17.37
CA SER A 164 -28.66 -17.63 -18.40
C SER A 164 -27.86 -18.77 -19.00
N SER A 165 -28.54 -19.77 -19.56
CA SER A 165 -27.91 -20.92 -20.21
C SER A 165 -27.28 -20.60 -21.57
N GLY A 166 -27.64 -19.47 -22.20
CA GLY A 166 -27.04 -19.00 -23.44
C GLY A 166 -27.33 -17.52 -23.73
N GLY A 167 -26.54 -16.94 -24.63
CA GLY A 167 -26.69 -15.56 -25.10
C GLY A 167 -27.54 -15.46 -26.37
N GLU A 168 -26.89 -15.43 -27.53
CA GLU A 168 -27.54 -15.34 -28.85
C GLU A 168 -27.81 -16.72 -29.48
N GLU A 169 -27.18 -17.76 -28.95
CA GLU A 169 -27.26 -19.13 -29.43
C GLU A 169 -28.52 -19.86 -28.94
N LYS A 170 -28.98 -20.83 -29.73
CA LYS A 170 -30.02 -21.77 -29.29
C LYS A 170 -29.44 -22.71 -28.23
N VAL A 171 -30.14 -22.81 -27.11
CA VAL A 171 -29.80 -23.69 -25.99
C VAL A 171 -30.46 -25.06 -26.16
N SER A 172 -29.78 -26.14 -25.77
CA SER A 172 -30.30 -27.50 -25.80
C SER A 172 -31.04 -27.83 -24.50
N ASP A 173 -32.21 -28.46 -24.62
CA ASP A 173 -32.94 -29.09 -23.52
C ASP A 173 -32.29 -30.41 -23.05
N GLY A 174 -31.22 -30.85 -23.71
CA GLY A 174 -30.56 -32.11 -23.39
C GLY A 174 -31.32 -33.34 -23.89
N SER A 175 -30.93 -34.52 -23.39
CA SER A 175 -31.64 -35.77 -23.69
C SER A 175 -32.80 -35.94 -22.70
N PRO A 176 -33.92 -36.57 -23.10
CA PRO A 176 -35.05 -36.77 -22.20
C PRO A 176 -34.62 -37.44 -20.87
N LYS A 177 -35.04 -36.87 -19.74
CA LYS A 177 -34.71 -37.29 -18.37
C LYS A 177 -33.23 -37.16 -17.98
N ASN A 178 -32.49 -36.24 -18.60
CA ASN A 178 -31.06 -36.06 -18.35
C ASN A 178 -30.65 -34.59 -18.14
N HIS A 179 -31.62 -33.74 -17.76
CA HIS A 179 -31.48 -32.29 -17.58
C HIS A 179 -31.01 -31.54 -18.84
N SER A 180 -31.22 -30.23 -18.85
CA SER A 180 -30.46 -29.39 -19.78
C SER A 180 -28.95 -29.43 -19.42
N PRO A 181 -28.02 -29.19 -20.37
CA PRO A 181 -26.59 -29.16 -20.04
C PRO A 181 -26.24 -28.07 -19.02
N PHE A 182 -26.94 -26.93 -19.05
CA PHE A 182 -26.77 -25.86 -18.07
C PHE A 182 -27.29 -26.26 -16.69
N CYS A 183 -28.54 -26.72 -16.59
CA CYS A 183 -29.16 -27.07 -15.33
C CYS A 183 -28.41 -28.23 -14.67
N LYS A 184 -27.95 -29.21 -15.45
CA LYS A 184 -27.10 -30.31 -14.97
C LYS A 184 -25.92 -29.81 -14.13
N TYR A 185 -25.19 -28.80 -14.61
CA TYR A 185 -24.02 -28.27 -13.88
C TYR A 185 -24.39 -27.30 -12.77
N LEU A 186 -25.54 -26.61 -12.86
CA LEU A 186 -26.11 -25.84 -11.76
C LEU A 186 -26.48 -26.74 -10.57
N LEU A 187 -27.24 -27.81 -10.81
CA LEU A 187 -27.60 -28.80 -9.79
C LEU A 187 -26.34 -29.44 -9.19
N ARG A 188 -25.37 -29.78 -10.04
CA ARG A 188 -24.09 -30.35 -9.61
C ARG A 188 -23.28 -29.41 -8.71
N ALA A 189 -23.29 -28.10 -8.99
CA ALA A 189 -22.62 -27.11 -8.13
C ALA A 189 -23.22 -27.09 -6.72
N LEU A 190 -24.55 -27.12 -6.64
CA LEU A 190 -25.30 -27.11 -5.38
C LEU A 190 -25.15 -28.43 -4.64
N ASP A 191 -25.14 -29.56 -5.35
CA ASP A 191 -25.08 -30.87 -4.73
C ASP A 191 -23.67 -31.22 -4.20
N LEU A 192 -22.62 -30.96 -4.98
CA LEU A 192 -21.25 -31.31 -4.59
C LEU A 192 -20.62 -30.33 -3.59
N ASN A 193 -21.31 -29.25 -3.23
CA ASN A 193 -20.85 -28.30 -2.23
C ASN A 193 -20.83 -28.93 -0.82
N THR A 194 -19.71 -28.77 -0.14
CA THR A 194 -19.41 -29.27 1.20
C THR A 194 -18.87 -28.18 2.13
N ASN A 195 -18.59 -26.98 1.60
CA ASN A 195 -18.31 -25.79 2.40
C ASN A 195 -19.61 -25.18 2.91
N LYS A 196 -19.61 -24.70 4.16
CA LYS A 196 -20.77 -24.07 4.80
C LYS A 196 -21.42 -22.97 3.94
N TYR A 197 -20.60 -22.19 3.24
CA TYR A 197 -21.06 -21.07 2.43
C TYR A 197 -20.71 -21.28 0.95
N LEU A 198 -21.63 -20.91 0.08
CA LEU A 198 -21.44 -20.89 -1.37
C LEU A 198 -22.11 -19.63 -1.93
N SER A 199 -21.36 -18.79 -2.63
CA SER A 199 -21.92 -17.56 -3.18
C SER A 199 -22.55 -17.78 -4.56
N ALA A 200 -23.47 -16.89 -4.94
CA ALA A 200 -24.05 -16.90 -6.29
C ALA A 200 -22.96 -16.85 -7.38
N THR A 201 -21.92 -16.02 -7.24
CA THR A 201 -20.86 -15.93 -8.27
C THR A 201 -20.01 -17.20 -8.35
N GLU A 202 -19.80 -17.90 -7.23
CA GLU A 202 -19.11 -19.19 -7.20
C GLU A 202 -19.90 -20.26 -7.97
N VAL A 203 -21.23 -20.31 -7.76
CA VAL A 203 -22.11 -21.21 -8.54
C VAL A 203 -22.10 -20.83 -10.01
N MET A 204 -22.28 -19.55 -10.33
CA MET A 204 -22.31 -19.06 -11.71
C MET A 204 -20.99 -19.35 -12.45
N LEU A 205 -19.84 -19.18 -11.79
CA LEU A 205 -18.54 -19.53 -12.36
C LEU A 205 -18.43 -21.03 -12.64
N TYR A 206 -18.79 -21.87 -11.66
CA TYR A 206 -18.76 -23.32 -11.82
C TYR A 206 -19.65 -23.75 -12.99
N THR A 207 -20.92 -23.35 -12.96
CA THR A 207 -21.90 -23.71 -14.00
C THR A 207 -21.42 -23.27 -15.37
N LYS A 208 -20.90 -22.05 -15.49
CA LYS A 208 -20.35 -21.53 -16.75
C LYS A 208 -19.20 -22.38 -17.27
N VAL A 209 -18.14 -22.56 -16.47
CA VAL A 209 -16.93 -23.29 -16.90
C VAL A 209 -17.28 -24.70 -17.35
N LEU A 210 -18.11 -25.41 -16.59
CA LEU A 210 -18.47 -26.78 -16.89
C LEU A 210 -19.40 -26.88 -18.12
N THR A 211 -20.34 -25.96 -18.27
CA THR A 211 -21.25 -25.95 -19.43
C THR A 211 -20.49 -25.65 -20.72
N GLU A 212 -19.62 -24.62 -20.73
CA GLU A 212 -18.84 -24.21 -21.91
C GLU A 212 -17.90 -25.33 -22.40
N ASN A 213 -17.34 -26.11 -21.48
CA ASN A 213 -16.37 -27.15 -21.83
C ASN A 213 -17.00 -28.51 -22.17
N ASN A 214 -18.28 -28.71 -21.87
CA ASN A 214 -18.97 -29.99 -22.08
C ASN A 214 -20.22 -29.87 -22.97
N SER A 215 -20.48 -28.70 -23.54
CA SER A 215 -21.61 -28.45 -24.43
C SER A 215 -21.29 -27.34 -25.44
N HIS A 216 -22.25 -26.99 -26.30
CA HIS A 216 -22.15 -25.84 -27.22
C HIS A 216 -22.81 -24.57 -26.67
N GLN A 217 -23.21 -24.58 -25.40
CA GLN A 217 -23.83 -23.44 -24.72
C GLN A 217 -22.77 -22.57 -24.05
N THR A 218 -22.98 -21.26 -24.06
CA THR A 218 -22.12 -20.30 -23.37
C THR A 218 -22.95 -19.57 -22.31
N PRO A 219 -22.99 -20.04 -21.06
CA PRO A 219 -23.72 -19.34 -20.02
C PRO A 219 -23.16 -17.94 -19.77
N HIS A 220 -24.08 -16.98 -19.62
CA HIS A 220 -23.74 -15.59 -19.34
C HIS A 220 -24.36 -15.18 -18.02
N TRP A 221 -23.59 -14.53 -17.16
CA TRP A 221 -24.08 -13.94 -15.93
C TRP A 221 -23.69 -12.47 -15.84
N ALA A 222 -24.53 -11.70 -15.16
CA ALA A 222 -24.32 -10.27 -15.00
C ALA A 222 -25.12 -9.71 -13.82
N VAL A 223 -24.74 -8.51 -13.39
CA VAL A 223 -25.59 -7.67 -12.55
C VAL A 223 -26.74 -7.13 -13.40
N ILE A 224 -27.95 -7.13 -12.84
CA ILE A 224 -29.13 -6.54 -13.48
C ILE A 224 -29.02 -5.00 -13.37
N GLU A 225 -28.85 -4.30 -14.49
CA GLU A 225 -28.61 -2.85 -14.51
C GLU A 225 -29.77 -2.03 -13.93
N ASN A 226 -29.46 -0.88 -13.31
CA ASN A 226 -30.44 0.10 -12.80
C ASN A 226 -31.36 -0.43 -11.69
N ILE A 227 -30.98 -1.51 -11.00
CA ILE A 227 -31.75 -2.07 -9.88
C ILE A 227 -30.85 -2.17 -8.64
N GLU A 228 -30.68 -1.04 -7.92
CA GLU A 228 -30.13 -0.93 -6.55
C GLU A 228 -29.12 -2.02 -6.11
N HIS A 229 -28.17 -2.38 -6.96
CA HIS A 229 -27.13 -3.35 -6.67
C HIS A 229 -26.01 -2.66 -5.91
N SER A 230 -25.51 -3.27 -4.84
CA SER A 230 -24.48 -2.67 -3.97
C SER A 230 -23.28 -3.60 -3.77
N GLU A 231 -22.88 -4.34 -4.82
CA GLU A 231 -21.76 -5.31 -4.81
C GLU A 231 -21.96 -6.46 -3.82
N GLY A 232 -23.21 -6.75 -3.46
CA GLY A 232 -23.53 -7.90 -2.62
C GLY A 232 -23.68 -9.19 -3.42
N GLU A 233 -23.80 -10.30 -2.70
CA GLU A 233 -24.12 -11.60 -3.27
C GLU A 233 -25.10 -12.36 -2.38
N MET A 234 -25.95 -13.17 -3.01
CA MET A 234 -26.70 -14.19 -2.29
C MET A 234 -25.72 -15.26 -1.81
N ILE A 235 -25.74 -15.55 -0.51
CA ILE A 235 -24.93 -16.61 0.08
C ILE A 235 -25.84 -17.77 0.45
N LEU A 236 -25.60 -18.92 -0.17
CA LEU A 236 -26.26 -20.17 0.16
C LEU A 236 -25.57 -20.77 1.38
N GLU A 237 -26.29 -20.91 2.49
CA GLU A 237 -25.82 -21.53 3.72
C GLU A 237 -26.26 -23.00 3.73
N LEU A 238 -25.28 -23.90 3.75
CA LEU A 238 -25.51 -25.34 3.73
C LEU A 238 -26.01 -25.82 5.10
N ASN A 239 -26.98 -26.72 5.13
CA ASN A 239 -27.50 -27.33 6.35
C ASN A 239 -26.43 -28.17 7.07
N HIS A 240 -26.50 -28.21 8.40
CA HIS A 240 -25.42 -28.69 9.27
C HIS A 240 -24.92 -30.10 8.94
N GLU A 241 -25.81 -31.01 8.53
CA GLU A 241 -25.51 -32.39 8.17
C GLU A 241 -24.64 -32.55 6.91
N HIS A 242 -24.58 -31.53 6.05
CA HIS A 242 -23.82 -31.56 4.81
C HIS A 242 -22.48 -30.81 4.88
N ILE A 243 -22.20 -30.11 5.99
CA ILE A 243 -20.99 -29.30 6.15
C ILE A 243 -19.78 -30.19 6.44
N GLN A 244 -18.74 -30.07 5.61
CA GLN A 244 -17.40 -30.63 5.86
C GLN A 244 -16.36 -29.54 6.18
N THR A 245 -16.50 -28.35 5.59
CA THR A 245 -15.58 -27.22 5.78
C THR A 245 -16.32 -25.92 6.05
N THR A 246 -15.66 -24.93 6.66
CA THR A 246 -16.28 -23.66 7.07
C THR A 246 -15.36 -22.47 6.75
N ILE A 247 -14.98 -22.34 5.49
CA ILE A 247 -14.22 -21.21 4.97
C ILE A 247 -15.14 -19.98 4.89
N GLN A 248 -14.68 -18.86 5.45
CA GLN A 248 -15.47 -17.62 5.66
C GLN A 248 -15.29 -16.57 4.57
N GLU A 249 -14.38 -16.82 3.62
CA GLU A 249 -13.93 -15.86 2.61
C GLU A 249 -14.14 -16.46 1.20
N SER A 250 -14.76 -15.70 0.31
CA SER A 250 -14.85 -16.03 -1.11
C SER A 250 -13.76 -15.32 -1.90
N ARG A 251 -13.29 -15.99 -2.96
CA ARG A 251 -12.40 -15.45 -4.00
C ARG A 251 -13.04 -15.53 -5.38
N GLY A 252 -14.36 -15.77 -5.42
CA GLY A 252 -15.14 -16.01 -6.63
C GLY A 252 -14.95 -17.39 -7.25
N ILE A 253 -14.27 -18.32 -6.58
CA ILE A 253 -14.16 -19.74 -6.95
C ILE A 253 -14.70 -20.56 -5.76
N PRO A 254 -15.55 -21.58 -6.00
CA PRO A 254 -16.11 -22.39 -4.91
C PRO A 254 -15.04 -22.93 -3.96
N ASN A 255 -15.26 -22.84 -2.66
CA ASN A 255 -14.31 -23.35 -1.65
C ASN A 255 -14.35 -24.88 -1.48
N SER A 256 -15.42 -25.53 -1.94
CA SER A 256 -15.56 -26.98 -1.86
C SER A 256 -14.56 -27.72 -2.73
N LYS A 257 -13.85 -28.68 -2.14
CA LYS A 257 -12.81 -29.45 -2.81
C LYS A 257 -13.31 -30.20 -4.05
N ASN A 258 -14.49 -30.81 -3.98
CA ASN A 258 -15.09 -31.53 -5.11
C ASN A 258 -15.29 -30.59 -6.31
N LEU A 259 -15.86 -29.41 -6.07
CA LEU A 259 -16.10 -28.40 -7.09
C LEU A 259 -14.79 -27.86 -7.70
N ARG A 260 -13.80 -27.57 -6.86
CA ARG A 260 -12.47 -27.11 -7.30
C ARG A 260 -11.78 -28.15 -8.17
N THR A 261 -11.85 -29.41 -7.77
CA THR A 261 -11.23 -30.52 -8.50
C THR A 261 -11.80 -30.65 -9.90
N GLU A 262 -13.11 -30.49 -10.05
CA GLU A 262 -13.78 -30.56 -11.35
C GLU A 262 -13.45 -29.35 -12.24
N ILE A 263 -13.50 -28.13 -11.69
CA ILE A 263 -13.12 -26.90 -12.43
C ILE A 263 -11.68 -26.99 -12.95
N SER A 264 -10.76 -27.49 -12.13
CA SER A 264 -9.33 -27.55 -12.46
C SER A 264 -9.01 -28.44 -13.66
N GLN A 265 -9.87 -29.41 -14.00
CA GLN A 265 -9.71 -30.25 -15.19
C GLN A 265 -9.80 -29.46 -16.50
N TYR A 266 -10.54 -28.36 -16.49
CA TYR A 266 -10.77 -27.50 -17.65
C TYR A 266 -9.85 -26.27 -17.66
N THR A 267 -9.11 -26.04 -16.57
CA THR A 267 -8.22 -24.90 -16.44
C THR A 267 -6.83 -25.24 -16.99
N LYS A 268 -6.52 -24.78 -18.21
CA LYS A 268 -5.20 -24.96 -18.82
C LYS A 268 -4.22 -23.90 -18.31
N LYS A 269 -3.30 -24.30 -17.44
CA LYS A 269 -2.13 -23.47 -17.04
C LYS A 269 -0.85 -24.16 -17.47
N LYS A 270 0.06 -23.39 -18.09
CA LYS A 270 1.33 -23.88 -18.62
C LYS A 270 2.34 -24.15 -17.50
N ASP A 271 2.34 -23.32 -16.47
CA ASP A 271 3.29 -23.38 -15.36
C ASP A 271 2.51 -23.49 -14.04
N ARG A 272 2.54 -24.67 -13.40
CA ARG A 272 1.84 -24.97 -12.15
C ARG A 272 2.84 -25.12 -11.01
N LEU A 273 2.47 -24.66 -9.82
CA LEU A 273 3.24 -24.87 -8.60
C LEU A 273 3.18 -26.34 -8.18
N ALA A 274 4.32 -26.94 -7.87
CA ALA A 274 4.39 -28.33 -7.42
C ALA A 274 3.63 -28.51 -6.09
N SER A 275 2.71 -29.46 -6.08
CA SER A 275 1.73 -29.61 -5.01
C SER A 275 1.47 -31.06 -4.62
N GLY A 276 1.76 -32.02 -5.49
CA GLY A 276 1.48 -33.43 -5.27
C GLY A 276 2.51 -34.16 -4.41
N LYS A 277 3.78 -33.76 -4.48
CA LYS A 277 4.85 -34.29 -3.61
C LYS A 277 4.94 -33.54 -2.27
N GLU A 278 5.24 -34.25 -1.20
CA GLU A 278 5.62 -33.70 0.11
C GLU A 278 6.94 -34.34 0.54
N ILE A 279 8.03 -33.58 0.45
CA ILE A 279 9.37 -34.05 0.79
C ILE A 279 9.75 -33.46 2.14
N LEU A 280 10.05 -34.33 3.10
CA LEU A 280 10.36 -33.96 4.48
C LEU A 280 11.82 -34.27 4.78
N LEU A 281 12.54 -33.29 5.33
CA LEU A 281 13.78 -33.52 6.08
C LEU A 281 13.42 -33.52 7.56
N VAL A 282 13.69 -34.63 8.25
CA VAL A 282 13.32 -34.85 9.65
C VAL A 282 14.49 -35.36 10.47
N GLU A 283 14.43 -35.21 11.79
CA GLU A 283 15.33 -35.93 12.69
C GLU A 283 15.09 -37.44 12.57
N SER A 284 16.18 -38.21 12.49
CA SER A 284 16.10 -39.65 12.35
C SER A 284 15.54 -40.30 13.61
N PHE A 285 14.58 -41.22 13.42
CA PHE A 285 14.12 -42.15 14.43
C PHE A 285 14.77 -43.54 14.29
N VAL A 286 15.75 -43.68 13.39
CA VAL A 286 16.52 -44.91 13.16
C VAL A 286 17.91 -44.76 13.75
N ASP A 287 18.30 -45.73 14.59
CA ASP A 287 19.63 -45.76 15.21
C ASP A 287 20.76 -45.72 14.17
N GLY A 288 21.76 -44.87 14.42
CA GLY A 288 22.94 -44.74 13.58
C GLY A 288 22.77 -43.83 12.36
N SER A 289 21.65 -43.13 12.24
CA SER A 289 21.43 -42.03 11.29
C SER A 289 21.00 -40.78 12.05
N ASP A 290 21.42 -39.60 11.59
CA ASP A 290 21.13 -38.33 12.26
C ASP A 290 19.84 -37.71 11.69
N TYR A 291 19.66 -37.79 10.37
CA TYR A 291 18.50 -37.26 9.67
C TYR A 291 17.90 -38.28 8.70
N MET A 292 16.65 -38.04 8.30
CA MET A 292 15.96 -38.80 7.26
C MET A 292 15.30 -37.87 6.26
N ILE A 293 15.31 -38.28 4.98
CA ILE A 293 14.55 -37.65 3.91
C ILE A 293 13.41 -38.58 3.53
N LEU A 294 12.17 -38.09 3.63
CA LEU A 294 10.96 -38.83 3.31
C LEU A 294 10.26 -38.20 2.11
N GLU A 295 10.20 -38.91 0.99
CA GLU A 295 9.35 -38.52 -0.14
C GLU A 295 7.95 -39.12 0.05
N ASN A 296 6.92 -38.28 0.05
CA ASN A 296 5.55 -38.69 0.30
C ASN A 296 4.61 -38.15 -0.77
N PHE A 297 3.59 -38.95 -1.10
CA PHE A 297 2.37 -38.44 -1.71
C PHE A 297 1.68 -37.50 -0.73
N ARG A 298 1.34 -36.28 -1.16
CA ARG A 298 0.68 -35.30 -0.29
C ARG A 298 -0.77 -35.66 0.00
N PHE A 299 -1.47 -36.20 -0.99
CA PHE A 299 -2.90 -36.51 -0.93
C PHE A 299 -3.15 -38.02 -0.93
N ASN A 300 -4.24 -38.45 -0.29
CA ASN A 300 -4.80 -39.79 -0.47
C ASN A 300 -5.71 -39.84 -1.72
N GLU A 301 -6.31 -40.99 -2.02
CA GLU A 301 -7.20 -41.17 -3.18
C GLU A 301 -8.44 -40.25 -3.13
N ASP A 302 -8.94 -39.96 -1.94
CA ASP A 302 -10.04 -39.00 -1.75
C ASP A 302 -9.58 -37.54 -1.94
N GLY A 303 -8.26 -37.28 -2.03
CA GLY A 303 -7.63 -35.97 -2.13
C GLY A 303 -7.35 -35.28 -0.79
N ASN A 304 -7.50 -35.98 0.34
CA ASN A 304 -7.24 -35.46 1.67
C ASN A 304 -5.74 -35.48 1.95
N LYS A 305 -5.24 -34.45 2.65
CA LYS A 305 -3.82 -34.37 3.02
C LYS A 305 -3.46 -35.52 3.97
N LYS A 306 -2.39 -36.25 3.66
CA LYS A 306 -1.93 -37.42 4.43
C LYS A 306 -1.16 -37.05 5.70
N ILE A 307 -0.49 -35.91 5.69
CA ILE A 307 0.38 -35.44 6.76
C ILE A 307 -0.13 -34.08 7.22
N LYS A 308 -0.18 -33.88 8.54
CA LYS A 308 -0.48 -32.58 9.14
C LYS A 308 0.77 -32.02 9.81
N PHE A 309 0.81 -30.70 9.99
CA PHE A 309 1.99 -30.02 10.54
C PHE A 309 1.57 -29.09 11.66
N GLU A 310 2.40 -29.03 12.69
CA GLU A 310 2.20 -28.18 13.87
C GLU A 310 3.58 -27.83 14.44
N ASP A 311 3.91 -26.55 14.43
CA ASP A 311 5.19 -25.99 14.86
C ASP A 311 6.41 -26.68 14.21
N GLU A 312 7.12 -27.50 14.99
CA GLU A 312 8.32 -28.22 14.55
C GLU A 312 8.04 -29.71 14.30
N TYR A 313 6.78 -30.11 14.11
CA TYR A 313 6.40 -31.51 13.98
C TYR A 313 5.59 -31.81 12.73
N ALA A 314 5.92 -32.94 12.10
CA ALA A 314 5.07 -33.63 11.15
C ALA A 314 4.25 -34.70 11.90
N ILE A 315 2.93 -34.68 11.72
CA ILE A 315 1.98 -35.61 12.34
C ILE A 315 1.55 -36.61 11.28
N MET A 316 2.01 -37.86 11.44
CA MET A 316 1.76 -38.97 10.54
C MET A 316 1.04 -40.09 11.30
N GLY A 317 -0.29 -40.15 11.17
CA GLY A 317 -1.10 -41.05 12.00
C GLY A 317 -1.08 -40.61 13.46
N SER A 318 -0.62 -41.49 14.36
CA SER A 318 -0.41 -41.20 15.79
C SER A 318 0.98 -40.65 16.10
N GLU A 319 1.92 -40.72 15.16
CA GLU A 319 3.31 -40.38 15.38
C GLU A 319 3.57 -38.88 15.17
N ARG A 320 4.43 -38.31 16.02
CA ARG A 320 4.95 -36.95 15.89
C ARG A 320 6.44 -37.03 15.60
N ILE A 321 6.83 -36.61 14.40
CA ILE A 321 8.21 -36.66 13.94
C ILE A 321 8.76 -35.24 13.91
N LYS A 322 9.94 -35.03 14.51
CA LYS A 322 10.56 -33.70 14.58
C LYS A 322 11.07 -33.28 13.21
N LEU A 323 10.53 -32.16 12.74
CA LEU A 323 10.68 -31.63 11.40
C LEU A 323 11.86 -30.65 11.34
N VAL A 324 12.74 -30.85 10.36
CA VAL A 324 13.79 -29.90 10.03
C VAL A 324 13.27 -28.93 8.96
N LYS A 325 12.83 -29.44 7.80
CA LYS A 325 12.22 -28.64 6.72
C LYS A 325 11.32 -29.44 5.78
N ARG A 326 10.46 -28.72 5.05
CA ARG A 326 9.51 -29.25 4.04
C ARG A 326 9.76 -28.66 2.67
N PHE A 327 9.59 -29.48 1.63
CA PHE A 327 9.83 -29.08 0.25
C PHE A 327 8.78 -29.62 -0.69
N ALA A 328 8.43 -28.80 -1.68
CA ALA A 328 7.58 -29.21 -2.78
C ALA A 328 8.29 -30.08 -3.82
N THR A 329 9.61 -29.96 -3.94
CA THR A 329 10.41 -30.63 -4.98
C THR A 329 11.79 -31.04 -4.49
N TRP A 330 12.36 -32.08 -5.09
CA TRP A 330 13.75 -32.49 -4.86
C TRP A 330 14.75 -31.38 -5.21
N ILE A 331 14.47 -30.60 -6.26
CA ILE A 331 15.32 -29.47 -6.67
C ILE A 331 15.36 -28.42 -5.55
N GLY A 332 14.22 -28.11 -4.93
CA GLY A 332 14.13 -27.20 -3.79
C GLY A 332 14.92 -27.70 -2.58
N MET A 333 14.77 -28.99 -2.25
CA MET A 333 15.47 -29.62 -1.15
C MET A 333 16.99 -29.65 -1.36
N ASN A 334 17.47 -30.08 -2.52
CA ASN A 334 18.91 -30.13 -2.82
C ASN A 334 19.55 -28.75 -2.68
N ARG A 335 18.88 -27.71 -3.18
CA ARG A 335 19.34 -26.33 -3.02
C ARG A 335 19.43 -25.91 -1.56
N PHE A 336 18.49 -26.32 -0.72
CA PHE A 336 18.54 -26.07 0.72
C PHE A 336 19.72 -26.80 1.37
N LEU A 337 19.96 -28.07 1.02
CA LEU A 337 21.09 -28.86 1.56
C LEU A 337 22.45 -28.30 1.12
N ASP A 338 22.56 -27.74 -0.08
CA ASP A 338 23.78 -27.09 -0.55
C ASP A 338 24.14 -25.86 0.30
N LEU A 339 23.12 -25.13 0.78
CA LEU A 339 23.27 -23.98 1.67
C LEU A 339 23.44 -24.36 3.15
N ASN A 340 23.01 -25.57 3.53
CA ASN A 340 23.03 -26.06 4.92
C ASN A 340 23.72 -27.44 4.97
N PRO A 341 25.06 -27.51 4.77
CA PRO A 341 25.80 -28.75 4.66
C PRO A 341 25.81 -29.60 5.95
N GLU A 342 25.43 -29.04 7.10
CA GLU A 342 25.26 -29.74 8.37
C GLU A 342 24.23 -30.88 8.28
N TYR A 343 23.19 -30.73 7.45
CA TYR A 343 22.15 -31.74 7.27
C TYR A 343 22.49 -32.81 6.23
N SER A 344 23.65 -32.74 5.56
CA SER A 344 24.00 -33.67 4.48
C SER A 344 25.44 -34.18 4.51
N LYS A 345 26.45 -33.30 4.57
CA LYS A 345 27.86 -33.67 4.41
C LYS A 345 28.50 -34.18 5.69
N SER A 346 28.01 -33.72 6.84
CA SER A 346 28.55 -34.07 8.17
C SER A 346 27.64 -35.00 8.97
N SER A 347 26.55 -35.45 8.36
CA SER A 347 25.51 -36.26 8.99
C SER A 347 25.24 -37.53 8.19
N LYS A 348 24.86 -38.60 8.87
CA LYS A 348 24.34 -39.80 8.22
C LYS A 348 22.87 -39.57 7.91
N VAL A 349 22.50 -39.70 6.64
CA VAL A 349 21.14 -39.44 6.14
C VAL A 349 20.60 -40.68 5.45
N ILE A 350 19.42 -41.12 5.87
CA ILE A 350 18.65 -42.16 5.17
C ILE A 350 17.63 -41.49 4.25
N VAL A 351 17.52 -41.98 3.02
CA VAL A 351 16.51 -41.53 2.05
C VAL A 351 15.47 -42.62 1.86
N ILE A 352 14.22 -42.31 2.17
CA ILE A 352 13.06 -43.15 1.87
C ILE A 352 12.31 -42.51 0.71
N LYS A 353 12.36 -43.17 -0.45
CA LYS A 353 11.61 -42.76 -1.63
C LYS A 353 10.19 -43.32 -1.60
N ALA A 354 9.27 -42.59 -2.23
CA ALA A 354 7.93 -43.10 -2.47
C ALA A 354 7.93 -44.12 -3.61
N ASP A 355 6.76 -44.72 -3.83
CA ASP A 355 6.48 -45.54 -5.01
C ASP A 355 6.70 -44.75 -6.31
N GLU A 356 7.09 -45.44 -7.39
CA GLU A 356 7.39 -44.84 -8.70
C GLU A 356 6.22 -44.05 -9.30
N GLU A 357 4.98 -44.39 -8.95
CA GLU A 357 3.78 -43.64 -9.37
C GLU A 357 3.83 -42.15 -8.97
N ILE A 358 4.65 -41.79 -7.96
CA ILE A 358 4.80 -40.41 -7.52
C ILE A 358 5.36 -39.49 -8.61
N GLU A 359 6.06 -40.01 -9.61
CA GLU A 359 6.59 -39.18 -10.70
C GLU A 359 5.50 -38.58 -11.58
N HIS A 360 4.29 -39.14 -11.55
CA HIS A 360 3.12 -38.61 -12.27
C HIS A 360 2.15 -37.83 -11.38
N ILE A 361 2.44 -37.68 -10.09
CA ILE A 361 1.48 -37.14 -9.10
C ILE A 361 1.04 -35.70 -9.40
N GLU A 362 1.89 -34.88 -10.01
CA GLU A 362 1.58 -33.48 -10.33
C GLU A 362 0.52 -33.34 -11.43
N SER A 363 0.29 -34.40 -12.22
CA SER A 363 -0.77 -34.45 -13.24
C SER A 363 -2.13 -34.94 -12.71
N GLN A 364 -2.16 -35.46 -11.49
CA GLN A 364 -3.38 -35.99 -10.87
C GLN A 364 -4.32 -34.85 -10.44
N SER A 365 -5.63 -35.10 -10.50
CA SER A 365 -6.68 -34.10 -10.32
C SER A 365 -6.55 -33.31 -9.01
N HIS A 366 -6.25 -33.98 -7.90
CA HIS A 366 -6.08 -33.34 -6.59
C HIS A 366 -4.86 -32.41 -6.52
N SER A 367 -3.74 -32.81 -7.14
CA SER A 367 -2.54 -31.97 -7.25
C SER A 367 -2.80 -30.76 -8.13
N VAL A 368 -3.39 -30.97 -9.31
CA VAL A 368 -3.77 -29.87 -10.23
C VAL A 368 -4.69 -28.88 -9.51
N SER A 369 -5.68 -29.37 -8.76
CA SER A 369 -6.60 -28.52 -8.00
C SER A 369 -5.93 -27.76 -6.86
N HIS A 370 -5.08 -28.42 -6.08
CA HIS A 370 -4.34 -27.75 -5.01
C HIS A 370 -3.35 -26.73 -5.58
N SER A 371 -2.69 -27.03 -6.70
CA SER A 371 -1.84 -26.06 -7.39
C SER A 371 -2.62 -24.82 -7.84
N ASP A 372 -3.85 -24.96 -8.34
CA ASP A 372 -4.71 -23.81 -8.66
C ASP A 372 -5.05 -23.00 -7.42
N TYR A 373 -5.32 -23.68 -6.29
CA TYR A 373 -5.56 -23.03 -5.00
C TYR A 373 -4.33 -22.27 -4.49
N LEU A 374 -3.11 -22.82 -4.62
CA LEU A 374 -1.88 -22.11 -4.26
C LEU A 374 -1.66 -20.86 -5.12
N GLN A 375 -1.92 -20.97 -6.43
CA GLN A 375 -1.83 -19.84 -7.34
C GLN A 375 -2.84 -18.74 -6.98
N GLU A 376 -4.06 -19.13 -6.62
CA GLU A 376 -5.09 -18.21 -6.13
C GLU A 376 -4.64 -17.50 -4.84
N LEU A 377 -4.12 -18.22 -3.84
CA LEU A 377 -3.59 -17.61 -2.62
C LEU A 377 -2.47 -16.61 -2.90
N LEU A 378 -1.60 -16.89 -3.88
CA LEU A 378 -0.53 -15.99 -4.29
C LEU A 378 -1.07 -14.74 -5.02
N GLU A 379 -2.08 -14.89 -5.88
CA GLU A 379 -2.75 -13.79 -6.58
C GLU A 379 -3.46 -12.83 -5.60
N PHE A 380 -4.05 -13.36 -4.53
CA PHE A 380 -4.72 -12.57 -3.49
C PHE A 380 -3.78 -12.05 -2.39
N ASN A 381 -2.50 -12.43 -2.42
CA ASN A 381 -1.51 -11.82 -1.55
C ASN A 381 -1.23 -10.38 -2.02
N LYS A 382 -1.82 -9.41 -1.30
CA LYS A 382 -1.78 -7.98 -1.65
C LYS A 382 -0.38 -7.38 -1.68
N ASP A 383 0.57 -7.98 -0.95
CA ASP A 383 1.93 -7.46 -0.82
C ASP A 383 2.95 -8.60 -0.94
N GLN A 384 3.16 -9.04 -2.17
CA GLN A 384 4.09 -10.14 -2.48
C GLN A 384 5.55 -9.80 -2.13
N MET A 385 5.87 -8.52 -1.93
CA MET A 385 7.20 -8.06 -1.53
C MET A 385 7.32 -7.85 -0.02
N THR A 386 6.42 -8.44 0.75
CA THR A 386 6.46 -8.45 2.21
C THR A 386 6.55 -9.88 2.70
N CYS A 387 7.40 -10.10 3.70
CA CYS A 387 7.57 -11.41 4.32
C CYS A 387 6.30 -11.82 5.06
N LEU A 388 5.84 -13.06 4.84
CA LEU A 388 4.62 -13.56 5.48
C LEU A 388 4.71 -13.71 7.01
N HIS A 389 5.92 -13.69 7.59
CA HIS A 389 6.13 -13.92 9.02
C HIS A 389 6.53 -12.67 9.80
N CYS A 390 7.54 -11.92 9.35
CA CYS A 390 8.04 -10.74 10.07
C CYS A 390 7.41 -9.42 9.60
N ASP A 391 6.59 -9.44 8.55
CA ASP A 391 5.97 -8.26 7.92
C ASP A 391 6.97 -7.21 7.37
N GLU A 392 8.27 -7.52 7.36
CA GLU A 392 9.31 -6.69 6.74
C GLU A 392 9.35 -6.84 5.21
N LYS A 393 9.87 -5.82 4.52
CA LYS A 393 9.99 -5.84 3.05
C LYS A 393 11.05 -6.81 2.55
N ILE A 394 10.87 -7.28 1.32
CA ILE A 394 11.81 -8.14 0.62
C ILE A 394 12.46 -7.30 -0.48
N SER A 395 13.60 -6.69 -0.13
CA SER A 395 14.40 -5.86 -1.02
C SER A 395 15.56 -6.60 -1.69
N THR A 396 15.87 -7.83 -1.25
CA THR A 396 16.98 -8.63 -1.77
C THR A 396 16.56 -10.05 -2.18
N ASN A 397 17.51 -10.83 -2.71
CA ASN A 397 17.29 -12.21 -3.16
C ASN A 397 17.40 -13.25 -2.02
N ASP A 398 17.23 -12.83 -0.76
CA ASP A 398 17.28 -13.66 0.45
C ASP A 398 15.90 -14.17 0.91
N SER A 399 15.00 -14.44 -0.04
CA SER A 399 13.66 -14.96 0.23
C SER A 399 13.34 -16.24 -0.54
N LEU A 400 12.43 -17.03 0.02
CA LEU A 400 11.86 -18.21 -0.61
C LEU A 400 10.35 -18.03 -0.79
N LEU A 401 9.82 -18.61 -1.87
CA LEU A 401 8.38 -18.73 -2.05
C LEU A 401 7.91 -19.94 -1.24
N VAL A 402 6.99 -19.71 -0.29
CA VAL A 402 6.51 -20.72 0.64
C VAL A 402 5.00 -20.83 0.64
N GLU A 403 4.54 -22.01 1.03
CA GLU A 403 3.16 -22.29 1.44
C GLU A 403 3.14 -22.48 2.97
N ILE A 404 2.31 -21.67 3.64
CA ILE A 404 1.95 -21.86 5.04
C ILE A 404 0.74 -22.81 5.04
N ASP A 405 0.96 -24.03 5.51
CA ASP A 405 -0.03 -25.11 5.63
C ASP A 405 0.21 -25.86 6.94
N GLU A 406 -0.41 -25.36 8.00
CA GLU A 406 -0.19 -25.75 9.39
C GLU A 406 -1.51 -25.73 10.16
N ILE A 407 -1.69 -26.65 11.11
CA ILE A 407 -2.87 -26.68 11.97
C ILE A 407 -3.01 -25.34 12.71
N ASN A 408 -4.24 -24.85 12.86
CA ASN A 408 -4.58 -23.57 13.51
C ASN A 408 -4.09 -22.30 12.81
N LEU A 409 -3.37 -22.39 11.68
CA LEU A 409 -2.98 -21.24 10.88
C LEU A 409 -3.85 -21.13 9.62
N LYS A 410 -4.01 -19.90 9.13
CA LYS A 410 -4.64 -19.67 7.83
C LYS A 410 -3.65 -20.02 6.72
N ASN A 411 -4.12 -20.75 5.71
CA ASN A 411 -3.30 -21.03 4.53
C ASN A 411 -2.89 -19.73 3.85
N LYS A 412 -1.61 -19.61 3.52
CA LYS A 412 -1.05 -18.48 2.76
C LYS A 412 0.02 -18.96 1.79
N VAL A 413 0.20 -18.22 0.70
CA VAL A 413 1.32 -18.40 -0.23
C VAL A 413 1.97 -17.05 -0.50
N GLY A 414 3.29 -17.01 -0.45
CA GLY A 414 4.03 -15.76 -0.56
C GLY A 414 5.50 -15.93 -0.22
N ASN A 415 6.20 -14.81 -0.17
CA ASN A 415 7.63 -14.81 0.07
C ASN A 415 7.93 -14.72 1.57
N VAL A 416 8.99 -15.39 2.01
CA VAL A 416 9.49 -15.37 3.37
C VAL A 416 11.01 -15.24 3.34
N HIS A 417 11.58 -14.35 4.15
CA HIS A 417 13.04 -14.24 4.30
C HIS A 417 13.63 -15.57 4.75
N PHE A 418 14.82 -15.89 4.26
CA PHE A 418 15.51 -17.13 4.60
C PHE A 418 15.67 -17.31 6.13
N GLY A 419 16.03 -16.24 6.85
CA GLY A 419 16.14 -16.26 8.32
C GLY A 419 14.81 -16.33 9.07
N CYS A 420 13.68 -16.07 8.41
CA CYS A 420 12.34 -16.14 9.00
C CYS A 420 11.63 -17.47 8.76
N LEU A 421 12.25 -18.41 8.01
CA LEU A 421 11.63 -19.69 7.66
C LEU A 421 11.37 -20.55 8.89
N ARG A 422 10.10 -20.84 9.15
CA ARG A 422 9.69 -21.84 10.14
C ARG A 422 9.87 -23.25 9.60
N ASN A 423 9.98 -24.26 10.47
CA ASN A 423 10.22 -25.64 10.02
C ASN A 423 9.02 -26.23 9.28
N ALA A 424 7.81 -25.85 9.70
CA ALA A 424 6.56 -26.19 9.02
C ALA A 424 6.31 -25.43 7.71
N ASP A 425 7.12 -24.44 7.32
CA ASP A 425 6.93 -23.78 6.03
C ASP A 425 7.30 -24.72 4.89
N ARG A 426 6.36 -24.92 3.94
CA ARG A 426 6.62 -25.73 2.75
C ARG A 426 7.24 -24.88 1.66
N ILE A 427 8.52 -25.11 1.38
CA ILE A 427 9.26 -24.36 0.35
C ILE A 427 8.76 -24.80 -1.03
N LEU A 428 8.13 -23.88 -1.76
CA LEU A 428 7.65 -24.07 -3.13
C LEU A 428 8.73 -23.76 -4.16
N GLY A 429 9.56 -22.74 -3.87
CA GLY A 429 10.57 -22.25 -4.82
C GLY A 429 11.36 -21.07 -4.29
N GLN A 430 11.94 -20.30 -5.21
CA GLN A 430 12.64 -19.05 -4.90
C GLN A 430 11.97 -17.92 -5.65
N SER A 431 11.82 -16.77 -5.01
CA SER A 431 11.52 -15.51 -5.67
C SER A 431 12.81 -14.73 -5.80
N LYS A 432 13.14 -14.27 -7.01
CA LYS A 432 14.37 -13.53 -7.29
C LYS A 432 14.13 -12.38 -8.23
N TYR A 433 14.75 -11.25 -7.91
CA TYR A 433 14.98 -10.15 -8.82
C TYR A 433 16.15 -10.50 -9.74
N ILE A 434 15.86 -10.59 -11.04
CA ILE A 434 16.87 -10.88 -12.07
C ILE A 434 17.79 -9.65 -12.21
N GLY A 435 19.10 -9.86 -12.09
CA GLY A 435 20.10 -8.79 -12.26
C GLY A 435 20.18 -7.80 -11.10
N LEU A 436 19.58 -8.10 -9.95
CA LEU A 436 19.77 -7.31 -8.73
C LEU A 436 21.22 -7.39 -8.27
N GLN A 437 21.85 -6.24 -8.05
CA GLN A 437 23.18 -6.17 -7.45
C GLN A 437 23.10 -6.58 -5.98
N GLU A 438 24.11 -7.32 -5.52
CA GLU A 438 24.23 -7.60 -4.09
C GLU A 438 24.45 -6.29 -3.33
N THR A 439 23.72 -6.15 -2.23
CA THR A 439 23.76 -4.96 -1.37
C THR A 439 23.70 -5.38 0.08
N ARG A 440 24.32 -4.59 0.96
CA ARG A 440 24.16 -4.76 2.40
C ARG A 440 22.84 -4.17 2.92
N LEU A 441 22.09 -3.43 2.10
CA LEU A 441 20.78 -2.88 2.46
C LEU A 441 19.67 -3.92 2.32
N VAL A 442 19.13 -4.36 3.45
CA VAL A 442 18.01 -5.30 3.52
C VAL A 442 16.73 -4.62 4.02
N ASN A 443 15.61 -5.25 3.72
CA ASN A 443 14.26 -4.86 4.16
C ASN A 443 13.82 -3.43 3.81
N PHE A 444 14.41 -2.86 2.76
CA PHE A 444 14.10 -1.47 2.39
C PHE A 444 12.81 -1.35 1.59
N ASP A 445 11.92 -0.44 2.03
CA ASP A 445 10.65 -0.15 1.35
C ASP A 445 10.83 0.86 0.21
N TYR A 446 11.29 0.38 -0.95
CA TYR A 446 11.46 1.20 -2.14
C TYR A 446 10.16 1.84 -2.63
N SER A 447 9.02 1.17 -2.45
CA SER A 447 7.71 1.68 -2.88
C SER A 447 7.30 2.89 -2.05
N LEU A 448 7.37 2.77 -0.72
CA LEU A 448 7.11 3.89 0.18
C LEU A 448 8.12 5.02 -0.02
N TRP A 449 9.41 4.69 -0.15
CA TRP A 449 10.44 5.69 -0.38
C TRP A 449 10.16 6.51 -1.65
N THR A 450 9.84 5.84 -2.76
CA THR A 450 9.55 6.51 -4.04
C THR A 450 8.30 7.38 -3.97
N GLU A 451 7.25 6.91 -3.28
CA GLU A 451 6.04 7.69 -3.03
C GLU A 451 6.37 8.98 -2.27
N LEU A 452 7.06 8.88 -1.13
CA LEU A 452 7.42 10.03 -0.30
C LEU A 452 8.38 10.98 -1.03
N LEU A 453 9.33 10.42 -1.77
CA LEU A 453 10.33 11.18 -2.53
C LEU A 453 9.67 12.03 -3.62
N SER A 454 8.52 11.63 -4.17
CA SER A 454 7.79 12.44 -5.17
C SER A 454 7.34 13.82 -4.64
N LYS A 455 7.20 13.96 -3.31
CA LYS A 455 6.76 15.19 -2.63
C LYS A 455 7.73 15.66 -1.54
N GLY A 456 8.89 15.04 -1.43
CA GLY A 456 9.82 15.27 -0.32
C GLY A 456 11.16 15.85 -0.74
N GLN A 457 12.04 16.01 0.25
CA GLN A 457 13.42 16.48 0.11
C GLN A 457 13.54 17.86 -0.58
N GLY A 458 12.58 18.77 -0.37
CA GLY A 458 12.56 20.08 -1.03
C GLY A 458 13.86 20.88 -0.89
N GLN A 459 14.34 21.05 0.35
CA GLN A 459 15.61 21.74 0.61
C GLN A 459 16.82 20.90 0.21
N ILE A 460 16.82 19.60 0.51
CA ILE A 460 17.94 18.70 0.20
C ILE A 460 18.22 18.68 -1.31
N ARG A 461 17.17 18.51 -2.13
CA ARG A 461 17.26 18.59 -3.60
C ARG A 461 17.72 19.96 -4.06
N ALA A 462 17.20 21.03 -3.46
CA ALA A 462 17.63 22.38 -3.81
C ALA A 462 19.13 22.59 -3.52
N ILE A 463 19.69 21.99 -2.47
CA ILE A 463 21.12 22.05 -2.15
C ILE A 463 21.92 21.26 -3.18
N TYR A 464 21.59 19.98 -3.39
CA TYR A 464 22.33 19.11 -4.32
C TYR A 464 22.21 19.54 -5.79
N ASN A 465 21.11 20.17 -6.21
CA ASN A 465 20.96 20.71 -7.57
C ASN A 465 21.77 22.00 -7.81
N LYS A 466 22.16 22.72 -6.75
CA LYS A 466 22.85 24.02 -6.84
C LYS A 466 24.37 23.91 -6.78
N ILE A 467 24.89 22.78 -6.31
CA ILE A 467 26.31 22.60 -6.02
C ILE A 467 26.75 21.25 -6.59
N ASP A 468 27.57 21.27 -7.64
CA ASP A 468 28.00 20.06 -8.37
C ASP A 468 28.83 19.10 -7.46
N SER A 469 29.44 19.60 -6.36
CA SER A 469 29.98 18.81 -5.24
C SER A 469 29.89 19.60 -3.92
N VAL A 470 29.14 19.11 -2.93
CA VAL A 470 29.04 19.75 -1.61
C VAL A 470 30.10 19.14 -0.68
N PRO A 471 31.24 19.82 -0.40
CA PRO A 471 32.28 19.22 0.44
C PRO A 471 31.83 19.13 1.91
N VAL A 472 31.32 20.18 2.52
CA VAL A 472 30.58 20.07 3.80
C VAL A 472 29.69 21.29 3.86
N ALA A 473 28.39 21.12 4.10
CA ALA A 473 27.49 22.25 4.31
C ALA A 473 26.79 22.15 5.66
N ILE A 474 26.57 23.29 6.30
CA ILE A 474 25.76 23.38 7.52
C ILE A 474 24.34 23.74 7.10
N VAL A 475 23.39 22.92 7.54
CA VAL A 475 21.96 23.18 7.43
C VAL A 475 21.47 23.57 8.81
N SER A 476 21.03 24.82 8.91
CA SER A 476 20.39 25.31 10.14
C SER A 476 19.03 24.65 10.31
N TRP A 477 18.81 24.08 11.49
CA TRP A 477 17.56 23.48 11.90
C TRP A 477 16.95 24.30 13.05
N ASN A 478 15.66 24.63 12.92
CA ASN A 478 14.89 25.31 13.95
C ASN A 478 13.51 24.67 14.04
N PRO A 479 13.17 23.97 15.14
CA PRO A 479 11.90 23.27 15.29
C PRO A 479 10.69 24.23 15.30
N ASN A 480 10.91 25.51 15.64
CA ASN A 480 9.85 26.52 15.63
C ASN A 480 9.39 26.91 14.21
N ASN A 481 10.16 26.56 13.17
CA ASN A 481 9.81 26.85 11.79
C ASN A 481 8.54 26.11 11.31
N ASN A 482 8.10 25.08 12.05
CA ASN A 482 6.81 24.43 11.82
C ASN A 482 5.61 25.35 12.12
N ILE A 483 5.81 26.40 12.90
CA ILE A 483 4.77 27.36 13.25
C ILE A 483 4.83 28.52 12.26
N ASN A 484 4.06 28.43 11.17
CA ASN A 484 4.01 29.45 10.12
C ASN A 484 2.64 30.15 10.08
N GLU A 485 2.26 30.75 11.22
CA GLU A 485 0.93 31.33 11.45
C GLU A 485 0.96 32.86 11.38
N GLY A 486 0.65 33.41 10.20
CA GLY A 486 0.62 34.85 9.99
C GLY A 486 -0.28 35.26 8.83
N LYS A 487 -0.75 36.52 8.82
CA LYS A 487 -1.55 37.08 7.71
C LYS A 487 -0.70 37.84 6.70
N PHE A 488 0.54 38.15 7.06
CA PHE A 488 1.42 38.96 6.23
C PHE A 488 2.65 38.16 5.81
N CYS A 489 3.23 38.53 4.67
CA CYS A 489 4.48 38.00 4.15
C CYS A 489 5.33 39.14 3.59
N ILE A 490 6.61 38.88 3.36
CA ILE A 490 7.54 39.86 2.79
C ILE A 490 7.75 39.53 1.32
N SER A 491 7.35 40.45 0.43
CA SER A 491 7.60 40.36 -1.01
C SER A 491 8.97 40.96 -1.33
N ILE A 492 9.76 40.22 -2.11
CA ILE A 492 11.06 40.63 -2.63
C ILE A 492 10.85 41.17 -4.04
N LYS A 493 11.25 42.42 -4.29
CA LYS A 493 11.21 43.09 -5.58
C LYS A 493 12.58 43.05 -6.23
N TYR A 494 12.69 42.56 -7.46
CA TYR A 494 13.95 42.54 -8.20
C TYR A 494 14.03 43.65 -9.25
N GLU A 495 15.24 44.03 -9.66
CA GLU A 495 15.46 45.11 -10.63
C GLU A 495 14.87 44.83 -12.02
N ASN A 496 14.76 43.56 -12.41
CA ASN A 496 14.13 43.14 -13.68
C ASN A 496 12.59 43.16 -13.64
N GLY A 497 11.99 43.57 -12.52
CA GLY A 497 10.54 43.59 -12.34
C GLY A 497 9.91 42.28 -11.87
N GLU A 498 10.70 41.21 -11.69
CA GLU A 498 10.21 39.99 -11.04
C GLU A 498 9.96 40.22 -9.54
N ASN A 499 9.03 39.44 -9.00
CA ASN A 499 8.71 39.41 -7.58
C ASN A 499 8.83 37.99 -7.04
N SER A 500 9.32 37.86 -5.81
CA SER A 500 9.24 36.62 -5.04
C SER A 500 8.83 36.93 -3.59
N PHE A 501 8.88 35.94 -2.71
CA PHE A 501 8.59 36.10 -1.30
C PHE A 501 9.69 35.48 -0.46
N VAL A 502 9.91 36.03 0.73
CA VAL A 502 10.76 35.40 1.75
C VAL A 502 10.16 34.05 2.12
N LYS A 503 11.00 33.02 2.14
CA LYS A 503 10.59 31.65 2.44
C LYS A 503 11.14 31.18 3.78
N ILE A 504 10.39 30.30 4.43
CA ILE A 504 10.82 29.47 5.55
C ILE A 504 10.60 28.02 5.09
N GLY A 505 11.68 27.29 4.85
CA GLY A 505 11.50 26.02 4.15
C GLY A 505 11.04 26.20 2.70
N LYS A 506 10.15 25.30 2.31
CA LYS A 506 9.36 25.32 1.08
C LYS A 506 8.32 26.45 1.02
N ALA A 507 7.82 26.89 2.18
CA ALA A 507 6.65 27.76 2.30
C ALA A 507 7.04 29.25 2.32
N ILE A 508 6.11 30.12 1.92
CA ILE A 508 6.25 31.56 2.16
C ILE A 508 6.22 31.80 3.67
N HIS A 509 7.20 32.55 4.19
CA HIS A 509 7.25 32.89 5.61
C HIS A 509 6.12 33.88 5.93
N ARG A 510 5.27 33.50 6.89
CA ARG A 510 4.11 34.23 7.34
C ARG A 510 4.38 34.81 8.72
N PHE A 511 4.07 36.08 8.85
CA PHE A 511 4.32 36.86 10.06
C PHE A 511 3.01 37.37 10.67
N LYS A 512 2.98 37.48 12.00
CA LYS A 512 1.93 38.21 12.70
C LYS A 512 2.13 39.72 12.51
N LYS A 513 1.10 40.49 12.89
CA LYS A 513 1.09 41.94 12.64
C LYS A 513 2.19 42.64 13.44
N GLU A 514 2.46 42.14 14.64
CA GLU A 514 3.38 42.68 15.63
C GLU A 514 4.86 42.37 15.29
N GLU A 515 5.10 41.33 14.48
CA GLU A 515 6.44 40.82 14.15
C GLU A 515 6.97 41.41 12.84
N ILE A 516 6.10 41.55 11.83
CA ILE A 516 6.53 41.81 10.46
C ILE A 516 7.26 43.15 10.26
N ASP A 517 6.92 44.19 11.02
CA ASP A 517 7.51 45.51 10.80
C ASP A 517 8.98 45.53 11.27
N ALA A 518 9.32 44.78 12.31
CA ALA A 518 10.70 44.58 12.75
C ALA A 518 11.51 43.75 11.76
N GLU A 519 10.94 42.64 11.27
CA GLU A 519 11.59 41.78 10.29
C GLU A 519 11.81 42.51 8.95
N LEU A 520 10.82 43.29 8.49
CA LEU A 520 10.93 44.09 7.28
C LEU A 520 12.00 45.18 7.41
N ALA A 521 12.14 45.78 8.59
CA ALA A 521 13.22 46.74 8.86
C ALA A 521 14.60 46.08 8.76
N PHE A 522 14.76 44.85 9.26
CA PHE A 522 15.99 44.07 9.11
C PHE A 522 16.35 43.85 7.64
N PHE A 523 15.42 43.35 6.81
CA PHE A 523 15.66 43.15 5.37
C PHE A 523 15.95 44.45 4.61
N ARG A 524 15.32 45.57 5.01
CA ARG A 524 15.59 46.89 4.41
C ARG A 524 16.97 47.42 4.76
N ASN A 525 17.44 47.20 5.99
CA ASN A 525 18.79 47.58 6.39
C ASN A 525 19.86 46.81 5.60
N MET A 526 19.57 45.55 5.21
CA MET A 526 20.46 44.74 4.37
C MET A 526 20.64 45.30 2.94
N LEU A 527 19.70 46.11 2.42
CA LEU A 527 19.82 46.75 1.10
C LEU A 527 20.93 47.81 1.03
N GLY A 528 21.30 48.38 2.17
CA GLY A 528 22.32 49.45 2.29
C GLY A 528 23.75 48.94 2.52
N THR A 529 23.96 47.61 2.47
CA THR A 529 25.27 46.99 2.67
C THR A 529 26.10 47.00 1.37
N ASP A 530 27.43 46.97 1.51
CA ASP A 530 28.37 46.89 0.38
C ASP A 530 28.31 45.53 -0.36
N ASP A 531 27.60 44.55 0.19
CA ASP A 531 27.36 43.23 -0.40
C ASP A 531 25.88 43.04 -0.79
N PRO A 532 25.48 43.48 -2.01
CA PRO A 532 24.07 43.57 -2.37
C PRO A 532 23.42 42.20 -2.49
N MET A 533 22.19 42.09 -1.98
CA MET A 533 21.38 40.87 -2.16
C MET A 533 20.76 40.79 -3.56
N GLY A 534 20.57 39.58 -4.05
CA GLY A 534 20.00 39.32 -5.37
C GLY A 534 19.68 37.85 -5.59
N MET A 535 19.34 37.51 -6.83
CA MET A 535 19.18 36.12 -7.25
C MET A 535 19.96 35.78 -8.52
N ILE A 536 20.34 34.52 -8.66
CA ILE A 536 20.92 33.96 -9.87
C ILE A 536 19.80 33.46 -10.80
N ILE A 537 19.85 33.80 -12.09
CA ILE A 537 19.03 33.22 -13.17
C ILE A 537 19.90 32.22 -13.96
N PRO A 538 19.40 31.01 -14.28
CA PRO A 538 17.98 30.62 -14.27
C PRO A 538 17.46 29.94 -12.99
N ASN A 539 18.33 29.55 -12.06
CA ASN A 539 17.94 28.70 -10.92
C ASN A 539 17.25 29.43 -9.75
N LYS A 540 17.05 30.74 -9.84
CA LYS A 540 16.41 31.62 -8.85
C LYS A 540 17.02 31.52 -7.44
N THR A 541 18.32 31.26 -7.35
CA THR A 541 19.02 31.16 -6.06
C THR A 541 19.22 32.53 -5.45
N PHE A 542 18.63 32.78 -4.28
CA PHE A 542 18.70 34.06 -3.55
C PHE A 542 19.85 34.08 -2.55
N GLY A 543 20.50 35.24 -2.37
CA GLY A 543 21.59 35.42 -1.40
C GLY A 543 22.35 36.73 -1.62
N SER A 544 23.44 36.93 -0.87
CA SER A 544 24.34 38.07 -1.07
C SER A 544 25.23 37.87 -2.31
N TYR A 545 25.69 38.95 -2.92
CA TYR A 545 26.52 38.88 -4.12
C TYR A 545 27.84 38.14 -3.87
N SER A 546 28.50 38.38 -2.74
CA SER A 546 29.76 37.71 -2.37
C SER A 546 29.60 36.20 -2.20
N THR A 547 28.42 35.75 -1.77
CA THR A 547 28.09 34.33 -1.64
C THR A 547 27.71 33.73 -2.99
N LEU A 548 26.79 34.39 -3.71
CA LEU A 548 26.26 33.90 -4.98
C LEU A 548 27.30 33.91 -6.10
N SER A 549 28.24 34.85 -6.11
CA SER A 549 29.33 34.91 -7.10
C SER A 549 30.22 33.67 -7.08
N LYS A 550 30.36 33.00 -5.93
CA LYS A 550 31.10 31.73 -5.80
C LYS A 550 30.33 30.53 -6.36
N LEU A 551 29.00 30.60 -6.40
CA LEU A 551 28.09 29.53 -6.82
C LEU A 551 27.59 29.69 -8.26
N LYS A 552 27.75 30.89 -8.84
CA LYS A 552 27.24 31.27 -10.15
C LYS A 552 28.01 30.59 -11.29
N LYS A 553 27.31 29.91 -12.20
CA LYS A 553 27.95 29.37 -13.42
C LYS A 553 28.25 30.52 -14.40
N PRO A 554 29.25 30.40 -15.30
CA PRO A 554 29.68 31.50 -16.18
C PRO A 554 28.57 32.13 -17.05
N LYS A 555 27.54 31.35 -17.40
CA LYS A 555 26.40 31.78 -18.23
C LYS A 555 25.23 32.38 -17.44
N ASP A 556 25.26 32.28 -16.11
CA ASP A 556 24.16 32.73 -15.29
C ASP A 556 24.15 34.27 -15.20
N SER A 557 23.01 34.85 -14.84
CA SER A 557 22.87 36.28 -14.59
C SER A 557 22.55 36.52 -13.11
N PHE A 558 23.11 37.58 -12.52
CA PHE A 558 22.75 38.01 -11.16
C PHE A 558 21.80 39.21 -11.28
N ILE A 559 20.68 39.18 -10.55
CA ILE A 559 19.70 40.25 -10.52
C ILE A 559 19.56 40.75 -9.09
N LYS A 560 19.83 42.03 -8.88
CA LYS A 560 19.82 42.65 -7.57
C LYS A 560 18.38 42.84 -7.06
N VAL A 561 18.24 42.78 -5.73
CA VAL A 561 17.00 43.15 -5.05
C VAL A 561 16.85 44.67 -5.08
N LYS A 562 15.71 45.12 -5.60
CA LYS A 562 15.28 46.52 -5.61
C LYS A 562 14.65 46.94 -4.28
N GLY A 563 13.94 46.03 -3.60
CA GLY A 563 13.27 46.36 -2.34
C GLY A 563 12.52 45.20 -1.69
N PHE A 564 12.06 45.44 -0.47
CA PHE A 564 11.21 44.54 0.31
C PHE A 564 9.92 45.25 0.74
N ASP A 565 8.79 44.60 0.49
CA ASP A 565 7.46 45.12 0.78
C ASP A 565 6.65 44.18 1.67
N LYS A 566 5.85 44.77 2.54
CA LYS A 566 4.81 44.07 3.31
C LYS A 566 3.64 43.71 2.39
N ALA A 567 3.26 42.45 2.34
CA ALA A 567 2.13 41.95 1.57
C ALA A 567 1.17 41.11 2.43
N LEU A 568 -0.11 41.08 2.07
CA LEU A 568 -1.07 40.11 2.63
C LEU A 568 -0.83 38.76 1.97
N PHE A 569 -0.72 37.71 2.78
CA PHE A 569 -0.59 36.35 2.26
C PHE A 569 -1.86 35.92 1.53
N SER A 570 -1.69 35.24 0.40
CA SER A 570 -2.75 34.55 -0.35
C SER A 570 -2.26 33.15 -0.68
N ALA A 571 -3.09 32.13 -0.47
CA ALA A 571 -2.77 30.76 -0.85
C ALA A 571 -2.45 30.62 -2.35
N GLN A 572 -3.03 31.49 -3.19
CA GLN A 572 -2.76 31.54 -4.63
C GLN A 572 -1.30 31.88 -4.97
N PHE A 573 -0.53 32.46 -4.05
CA PHE A 573 0.90 32.70 -4.27
C PHE A 573 1.72 31.40 -4.33
N GLU A 574 1.17 30.29 -3.82
CA GLU A 574 1.82 28.99 -3.77
C GLU A 574 1.29 28.00 -4.82
N GLU A 575 0.17 28.30 -5.51
CA GLU A 575 -0.50 27.43 -6.51
C GLU A 575 0.36 27.06 -7.74
N SER A 576 1.49 27.74 -7.95
CA SER A 576 2.41 27.48 -9.08
C SER A 576 3.63 26.62 -8.73
N ASN A 577 3.78 26.18 -7.47
CA ASN A 577 4.90 25.33 -7.05
C ASN A 577 4.53 23.83 -7.15
N GLU A 578 5.51 22.99 -7.44
CA GLU A 578 5.41 21.54 -7.22
C GLU A 578 4.95 21.29 -5.77
N ILE A 579 4.05 20.31 -5.56
CA ILE A 579 3.51 19.97 -4.24
C ILE A 579 4.61 19.29 -3.42
N ILE A 580 5.49 20.10 -2.82
CA ILE A 580 6.48 19.67 -1.86
C ILE A 580 5.83 19.67 -0.47
N GLU A 581 5.69 18.48 0.10
CA GLU A 581 5.15 18.23 1.44
C GLU A 581 6.23 18.24 2.52
N ASN A 582 7.50 18.04 2.19
CA ASN A 582 8.60 18.04 3.17
C ASN A 582 9.89 18.65 2.60
N ASP A 583 10.60 19.40 3.44
CA ASP A 583 11.88 20.04 3.13
C ASP A 583 13.07 19.07 3.25
N TYR A 584 13.04 18.18 4.25
CA TYR A 584 14.15 17.26 4.53
C TYR A 584 13.79 15.80 4.26
N THR A 585 12.58 15.39 4.62
CA THR A 585 12.15 13.99 4.51
C THR A 585 11.58 13.66 3.11
N PRO A 586 11.60 12.40 2.64
CA PRO A 586 12.06 11.20 3.36
C PRO A 586 13.56 11.19 3.60
N ILE A 587 13.96 10.74 4.78
CA ILE A 587 15.36 10.50 5.14
C ILE A 587 15.46 9.23 5.99
N GLY A 588 16.57 8.52 5.86
CA GLY A 588 16.81 7.23 6.49
C GLY A 588 17.70 7.32 7.71
N ILE A 589 17.33 6.65 8.81
CA ILE A 589 18.28 6.29 9.88
C ILE A 589 18.78 4.88 9.61
N VAL A 590 20.10 4.69 9.64
CA VAL A 590 20.72 3.38 9.37
C VAL A 590 20.64 2.46 10.61
N LYS A 591 19.99 1.32 10.38
CA LYS A 591 19.85 0.03 11.08
C LYS A 591 21.04 -0.92 11.09
N ASP A 592 21.59 -1.39 12.20
CA ASP A 592 22.27 -2.70 12.21
C ASP A 592 21.26 -3.87 12.31
N GLU A 593 21.77 -5.12 12.36
CA GLU A 593 20.95 -6.33 12.47
C GLU A 593 20.21 -6.44 13.82
N ASP A 594 20.67 -5.73 14.85
CA ASP A 594 20.06 -5.66 16.19
C ASP A 594 19.05 -4.49 16.33
N ASP A 595 18.69 -3.83 15.21
CA ASP A 595 17.85 -2.62 15.15
C ASP A 595 18.46 -1.38 15.88
N LYS A 596 19.76 -1.39 16.15
CA LYS A 596 20.48 -0.26 16.75
C LYS A 596 20.88 0.73 15.67
N SER A 597 20.76 2.01 16.00
CA SER A 597 21.17 3.08 15.09
C SER A 597 22.69 3.10 14.97
N ILE A 598 23.21 3.15 13.75
CA ILE A 598 24.64 3.35 13.52
C ILE A 598 25.05 4.74 14.01
N VAL A 599 26.17 4.80 14.73
CA VAL A 599 26.81 6.04 15.19
C VAL A 599 28.30 5.95 14.90
N LEU A 600 28.84 6.93 14.19
CA LEU A 600 30.26 7.02 13.79
C LEU A 600 30.96 8.05 14.69
N GLY A 601 31.50 7.60 15.82
CA GLY A 601 32.01 8.50 16.85
C GLY A 601 30.89 9.31 17.50
N GLU A 602 30.79 10.60 17.16
CA GLU A 602 29.68 11.48 17.57
C GLU A 602 28.65 11.69 16.45
N ILE A 603 28.91 11.18 15.23
CA ILE A 603 28.08 11.44 14.06
C ILE A 603 26.97 10.40 13.95
N VAL A 604 25.73 10.87 13.76
CA VAL A 604 24.59 10.03 13.39
C VAL A 604 24.37 10.17 11.88
N PRO A 605 24.75 9.18 11.06
CA PRO A 605 24.52 9.24 9.62
C PRO A 605 23.03 9.14 9.31
N LEU A 606 22.53 10.11 8.54
CA LEU A 606 21.20 10.11 7.95
C LEU A 606 21.32 9.98 6.43
N LEU A 607 20.51 9.15 5.79
CA LEU A 607 20.63 8.90 4.35
C LEU A 607 19.45 9.47 3.57
N SER A 608 19.72 10.36 2.64
CA SER A 608 18.73 10.87 1.68
C SER A 608 18.81 10.18 0.32
N LYS A 609 19.81 9.31 0.13
CA LYS A 609 20.13 8.60 -1.12
C LYS A 609 20.41 7.11 -0.87
N PRO A 610 19.38 6.31 -0.60
CA PRO A 610 19.54 4.87 -0.34
C PRO A 610 20.10 4.09 -1.55
N GLU A 611 20.05 4.65 -2.76
CA GLU A 611 20.68 4.07 -3.95
C GLU A 611 22.21 4.09 -3.92
N GLU A 612 22.82 4.96 -3.11
CA GLU A 612 24.26 5.06 -2.89
C GLU A 612 24.70 4.31 -1.60
N PHE A 613 23.81 3.49 -1.01
CA PHE A 613 23.99 2.89 0.33
C PHE A 613 25.33 2.17 0.53
N ASP A 614 25.67 1.25 -0.38
CA ASP A 614 26.89 0.45 -0.22
C ASP A 614 28.16 1.30 -0.29
N ALA A 615 28.15 2.39 -1.05
CA ALA A 615 29.29 3.31 -1.10
C ALA A 615 29.50 4.04 0.24
N PHE A 616 28.40 4.39 0.93
CA PHE A 616 28.49 4.95 2.28
C PHE A 616 29.06 3.92 3.27
N ILE A 617 28.55 2.68 3.25
CA ILE A 617 29.05 1.62 4.14
C ILE A 617 30.53 1.32 3.87
N ASP A 618 30.94 1.18 2.61
CA ASP A 618 32.35 0.97 2.24
C ASP A 618 33.25 2.07 2.77
N ASN A 619 32.79 3.32 2.72
CA ASN A 619 33.53 4.44 3.28
C ASN A 619 33.64 4.35 4.80
N TRP A 620 32.53 4.08 5.50
CA TRP A 620 32.48 4.06 6.95
C TRP A 620 33.24 2.88 7.58
N GLN A 621 33.29 1.75 6.88
CA GLN A 621 34.03 0.55 7.28
C GLN A 621 35.54 0.76 7.33
N LEU A 622 36.08 1.80 6.67
CA LEU A 622 37.51 2.09 6.72
C LEU A 622 38.00 2.48 8.12
N PHE A 623 37.10 2.95 8.99
CA PHE A 623 37.45 3.52 10.30
C PHE A 623 36.49 3.14 11.44
N THR A 624 35.47 2.33 11.17
CA THR A 624 34.57 1.77 12.19
C THR A 624 34.39 0.27 12.02
N GLU A 625 34.28 -0.46 13.13
CA GLU A 625 33.94 -1.89 13.13
C GLU A 625 32.43 -2.07 12.92
N ILE A 626 31.96 -1.75 11.70
CA ILE A 626 30.60 -2.06 11.26
C ILE A 626 30.67 -3.17 10.22
N GLU A 627 29.94 -4.26 10.42
CA GLU A 627 29.87 -5.38 9.49
C GLU A 627 28.44 -5.95 9.46
N GLY A 628 28.16 -6.77 8.45
CA GLY A 628 26.86 -7.43 8.31
C GLY A 628 25.89 -6.70 7.39
N LYS A 629 24.61 -7.03 7.54
CA LYS A 629 23.50 -6.41 6.82
C LYS A 629 22.92 -5.24 7.61
N PHE A 630 22.33 -4.30 6.90
CA PHE A 630 21.79 -3.08 7.48
C PHE A 630 20.39 -2.81 6.94
N SER A 631 19.58 -2.10 7.71
CA SER A 631 18.28 -1.61 7.29
C SER A 631 18.23 -0.09 7.32
N ILE A 632 17.19 0.50 6.74
CA ILE A 632 16.94 1.94 6.86
C ILE A 632 15.54 2.14 7.44
N LYS A 633 15.48 2.82 8.58
CA LYS A 633 14.22 3.36 9.09
C LYS A 633 13.90 4.65 8.35
N ILE A 634 12.85 4.61 7.53
CA ILE A 634 12.37 5.77 6.76
C ILE A 634 11.61 6.72 7.69
N ILE A 635 12.16 7.92 7.90
CA ILE A 635 11.45 9.04 8.52
C ILE A 635 10.59 9.71 7.44
N LYS A 636 9.28 9.79 7.66
CA LYS A 636 8.31 10.09 6.60
C LYS A 636 7.93 11.56 6.49
N SER A 637 8.16 12.33 7.55
CA SER A 637 7.79 13.74 7.64
C SER A 637 8.79 14.56 8.43
N ASP A 638 8.86 15.86 8.15
CA ASP A 638 9.77 16.76 8.87
C ASP A 638 9.44 16.84 10.37
N PHE A 639 8.16 16.75 10.73
CA PHE A 639 7.72 16.69 12.13
C PHE A 639 8.26 15.44 12.87
N GLU A 640 8.28 14.29 12.19
CA GLU A 640 8.89 13.09 12.74
C GLU A 640 10.40 13.27 12.89
N LEU A 641 11.06 13.85 11.87
CA LEU A 641 12.50 14.16 11.90
C LEU A 641 12.86 15.05 13.09
N ASP A 642 12.06 16.08 13.39
CA ASP A 642 12.30 16.99 14.51
C ASP A 642 12.43 16.27 15.85
N THR A 643 11.62 15.22 16.06
CA THR A 643 11.65 14.42 17.29
C THR A 643 12.99 13.70 17.43
N TYR A 644 13.50 13.13 16.33
CA TYR A 644 14.82 12.49 16.33
C TYR A 644 15.95 13.49 16.52
N LEU A 645 15.92 14.61 15.80
CA LEU A 645 16.95 15.65 15.91
C LEU A 645 17.06 16.19 17.35
N GLN A 646 15.93 16.47 18.00
CA GLN A 646 15.92 16.86 19.42
C GLN A 646 16.59 15.83 20.32
N SER A 647 16.32 14.53 20.09
CA SER A 647 16.94 13.44 20.85
C SER A 647 18.45 13.39 20.63
N PHE A 648 18.89 13.46 19.36
CA PHE A 648 20.31 13.42 19.02
C PHE A 648 21.07 14.60 19.65
N PHE A 649 20.55 15.82 19.55
CA PHE A 649 21.20 16.99 20.16
C PHE A 649 21.25 16.88 21.69
N LYS A 650 20.20 16.35 22.33
CA LYS A 650 20.18 16.12 23.79
C LYS A 650 21.26 15.13 24.24
N GLU A 651 21.60 14.17 23.38
CA GLU A 651 22.65 13.17 23.62
C GLU A 651 24.04 13.64 23.16
N ASN A 652 24.18 14.90 22.74
CA ASN A 652 25.39 15.48 22.14
C ASN A 652 25.85 14.78 20.84
N LEU A 653 24.91 14.16 20.13
CA LEU A 653 25.16 13.55 18.83
C LEU A 653 24.98 14.58 17.69
N LYS A 654 25.74 14.39 16.61
CA LYS A 654 25.79 15.28 15.45
C LYS A 654 25.14 14.59 14.24
N PRO A 655 23.86 14.88 13.95
CA PRO A 655 23.21 14.33 12.76
C PRO A 655 23.82 14.92 11.47
N VAL A 656 24.27 14.05 10.57
CA VAL A 656 24.85 14.44 9.28
C VAL A 656 24.19 13.65 8.16
N ILE A 657 23.69 14.36 7.14
CA ILE A 657 23.08 13.75 5.96
C ILE A 657 24.16 13.35 4.95
N ASN A 658 24.13 12.09 4.51
CA ASN A 658 25.05 11.48 3.54
C ASN A 658 26.54 11.76 3.85
N PRO A 659 27.04 11.44 5.05
CA PRO A 659 28.43 11.71 5.40
C PRO A 659 29.38 10.81 4.61
N MET A 660 30.41 11.41 4.01
CA MET A 660 31.57 10.72 3.45
C MET A 660 32.83 11.30 4.09
N PHE A 661 33.75 10.43 4.48
CA PHE A 661 35.02 10.79 5.09
C PHE A 661 36.15 10.59 4.10
N ASN A 662 37.23 11.33 4.30
CA ASN A 662 38.48 11.14 3.56
C ASN A 662 39.06 9.73 3.78
N THR A 663 40.11 9.39 3.03
CA THR A 663 40.79 8.08 3.12
C THR A 663 41.43 7.78 4.48
N GLU A 664 41.66 8.80 5.30
CA GLU A 664 42.22 8.66 6.64
C GLU A 664 41.13 8.50 7.73
N GLY A 665 39.86 8.76 7.39
CA GLY A 665 38.70 8.62 8.28
C GLY A 665 38.58 9.73 9.34
N ASP A 666 39.44 10.73 9.33
CA ASP A 666 39.53 11.77 10.35
C ASP A 666 38.79 13.07 9.97
N LEU A 667 38.48 13.26 8.68
CA LEU A 667 37.84 14.46 8.17
C LEU A 667 36.63 14.13 7.28
N LEU A 668 35.52 14.83 7.53
CA LEU A 668 34.34 14.80 6.66
C LEU A 668 34.66 15.50 5.32
N GLU A 669 34.60 14.75 4.23
CA GLU A 669 34.85 15.21 2.86
C GLU A 669 33.57 15.62 2.11
N SER A 670 32.42 15.01 2.46
CA SER A 670 31.10 15.32 1.91
C SER A 670 30.01 15.14 2.96
N GLY A 671 28.96 15.96 2.95
CA GLY A 671 27.78 15.78 3.81
C GLY A 671 27.09 17.08 4.24
N LEU A 672 25.85 16.97 4.73
CA LEU A 672 25.08 18.09 5.28
C LEU A 672 24.98 17.96 6.80
N ILE A 673 25.70 18.79 7.54
CA ILE A 673 25.64 18.82 9.01
C ILE A 673 24.37 19.55 9.42
N LEU A 674 23.47 18.85 10.11
CA LEU A 674 22.30 19.46 10.71
C LEU A 674 22.71 20.07 12.06
N LYS A 675 22.59 21.40 12.19
CA LYS A 675 22.91 22.12 13.42
C LYS A 675 21.69 22.89 13.91
N SER A 676 21.51 22.94 15.23
CA SER A 676 20.46 23.79 15.80
C SER A 676 20.77 25.28 15.58
N MET A 677 19.73 26.08 15.30
CA MET A 677 19.88 27.52 15.14
C MET A 677 20.46 28.19 16.39
N GLU A 678 20.12 27.69 17.58
CA GLU A 678 20.66 28.17 18.85
C GLU A 678 22.19 27.98 18.93
N GLU A 679 22.68 26.81 18.55
CA GLU A 679 24.12 26.52 18.49
C GLU A 679 24.83 27.44 17.50
N ILE A 680 24.27 27.62 16.29
CA ILE A 680 24.83 28.51 15.27
C ILE A 680 24.91 29.95 15.79
N ILE A 681 23.87 30.43 16.48
CA ILE A 681 23.85 31.77 17.08
C ILE A 681 24.93 31.89 18.16
N GLN A 682 25.07 30.91 19.05
CA GLN A 682 26.08 30.91 20.11
C GLN A 682 27.52 30.89 19.56
N GLU A 683 27.78 30.07 18.53
CA GLU A 683 29.06 30.05 17.81
C GLU A 683 29.33 31.39 17.11
N GLY A 684 28.31 31.97 16.48
CA GLY A 684 28.39 33.28 15.83
C GLY A 684 28.67 34.41 16.82
N GLN A 685 28.11 34.36 18.03
CA GLN A 685 28.38 35.32 19.10
C GLN A 685 29.79 35.19 19.66
N LYS A 686 30.35 33.97 19.75
CA LYS A 686 31.74 33.74 20.14
C LYS A 686 32.76 34.18 19.09
N ASN A 687 32.42 34.06 17.80
CA ASN A 687 33.28 34.44 16.68
C ASN A 687 33.14 35.90 16.24
N SER A 688 32.12 36.61 16.70
CA SER A 688 31.92 38.04 16.43
C SER A 688 32.80 38.88 17.36
N SER A 689 34.06 39.05 17.01
CA SER A 689 34.84 40.20 17.46
C SER A 689 34.19 41.47 16.91
N VAL A 690 33.25 42.05 17.65
CA VAL A 690 32.67 43.37 17.38
C VAL A 690 33.81 44.38 17.41
N VAL A 691 34.05 45.09 16.31
CA VAL A 691 34.96 46.24 16.30
C VAL A 691 34.29 47.35 17.10
N PRO A 692 34.84 47.78 18.26
CA PRO A 692 34.20 48.77 19.10
C PRO A 692 34.11 50.13 18.39
N TYR A 693 32.96 50.78 18.44
CA TYR A 693 32.71 52.10 17.84
C TYR A 693 33.51 53.19 18.55
N TRP A 694 33.55 53.13 19.88
CA TRP A 694 34.44 53.94 20.73
C TRP A 694 35.69 53.17 21.12
N LYS A 695 36.85 53.74 20.84
CA LYS A 695 38.15 53.10 21.08
C LYS A 695 38.96 53.81 22.14
N LYS A 696 39.81 53.05 22.81
CA LYS A 696 40.86 53.59 23.67
C LYS A 696 41.69 54.62 22.88
N GLY A 697 41.79 55.83 23.42
CA GLY A 697 42.50 56.96 22.82
C GLY A 697 41.60 57.97 22.10
N ASP A 698 40.30 57.69 21.94
CA ASP A 698 39.37 58.66 21.36
C ASP A 698 39.19 59.88 22.27
N ASN A 699 39.31 61.09 21.69
CA ASN A 699 39.01 62.35 22.35
C ASN A 699 37.50 62.61 22.31
N VAL A 700 36.92 62.85 23.48
CA VAL A 700 35.47 62.98 23.64
C VAL A 700 35.11 64.13 24.57
N LYS A 701 33.91 64.67 24.40
CA LYS A 701 33.25 65.57 25.35
C LYS A 701 32.03 64.88 25.94
N VAL A 702 31.74 65.18 27.21
CA VAL A 702 30.55 64.66 27.90
C VAL A 702 29.37 65.60 27.67
N VAL A 703 28.25 65.06 27.21
CA VAL A 703 27.03 65.80 26.86
C VAL A 703 25.84 65.18 27.60
N PHE A 704 25.03 66.03 28.25
CA PHE A 704 23.81 65.61 28.93
C PHE A 704 22.59 66.06 28.10
N PRO A 705 21.58 65.20 27.88
CA PRO A 705 20.47 65.48 26.95
C PRO A 705 19.64 66.74 27.23
N ASP A 706 19.71 67.30 28.45
CA ASP A 706 18.85 68.41 28.91
C ASP A 706 19.63 69.60 29.50
N VAL A 707 20.94 69.72 29.22
CA VAL A 707 21.79 70.81 29.74
C VAL A 707 22.45 71.55 28.58
N ASP A 708 22.00 72.78 28.31
CA ASP A 708 22.61 73.67 27.30
C ASP A 708 23.72 74.49 27.95
N THR A 709 24.98 74.16 27.64
CA THR A 709 26.16 74.82 28.22
C THR A 709 27.32 74.82 27.25
N ASP A 710 28.04 75.94 27.15
CA ASP A 710 29.23 76.07 26.31
C ASP A 710 30.49 75.43 26.94
N LYS A 711 30.36 74.87 28.16
CA LYS A 711 31.47 74.26 28.91
C LYS A 711 31.21 72.78 29.14
N HIS A 712 31.75 71.95 28.25
CA HIS A 712 31.75 70.50 28.40
C HIS A 712 33.07 70.01 29.02
N ALA A 713 32.97 68.96 29.84
CA ALA A 713 34.16 68.21 30.25
C ALA A 713 34.70 67.44 29.03
N THR A 714 35.95 67.71 28.66
CA THR A 714 36.64 67.04 27.56
C THR A 714 37.70 66.09 28.13
N GLY A 715 38.00 65.03 27.39
CA GLY A 715 38.88 63.98 27.87
C GLY A 715 39.12 62.88 26.86
N VAL A 716 39.82 61.83 27.29
CA VAL A 716 40.20 60.68 26.46
C VAL A 716 39.61 59.39 27.03
N LEU A 717 39.26 58.45 26.14
CA LEU A 717 38.83 57.12 26.55
C LEU A 717 40.02 56.21 26.85
N LEU A 718 40.01 55.54 28.00
CA LEU A 718 41.10 54.69 28.46
C LEU A 718 40.94 53.22 28.06
N VAL A 719 39.75 52.82 27.63
CA VAL A 719 39.41 51.48 27.15
C VAL A 719 38.42 51.58 26.00
N ASP A 720 38.35 50.53 25.19
CA ASP A 720 37.26 50.35 24.22
C ASP A 720 35.92 50.24 24.94
N GLU A 721 34.81 50.49 24.24
CA GLU A 721 33.48 50.30 24.82
C GLU A 721 33.24 48.86 25.29
N PHE A 722 32.54 48.72 26.42
CA PHE A 722 32.20 47.44 27.03
C PHE A 722 30.81 47.51 27.65
N HIS A 723 30.13 46.36 27.77
CA HIS A 723 28.87 46.27 28.50
C HIS A 723 29.16 46.10 30.00
N ASP A 724 28.45 46.84 30.84
CA ASP A 724 28.58 46.70 32.28
C ASP A 724 27.70 45.59 32.88
N GLU A 725 27.74 45.46 34.21
CA GLU A 725 26.97 44.46 34.96
C GLU A 725 25.45 44.56 34.78
N ASN A 726 24.94 45.70 34.29
CA ASN A 726 23.52 45.92 33.99
C ASN A 726 23.24 45.84 32.47
N GLY A 727 24.23 45.48 31.65
CA GLY A 727 24.11 45.43 30.19
C GLY A 727 24.12 46.81 29.51
N GLU A 728 24.52 47.88 30.21
CA GLU A 728 24.64 49.22 29.62
C GLU A 728 26.02 49.41 28.96
N LEU A 729 26.05 49.89 27.73
CA LEU A 729 27.28 50.11 26.97
C LEU A 729 28.03 51.35 27.50
N CYS A 730 29.24 51.15 28.01
CA CYS A 730 30.04 52.14 28.73
C CYS A 730 31.49 52.19 28.24
N SER A 731 32.21 53.25 28.58
CA SER A 731 33.68 53.33 28.48
C SER A 731 34.25 54.10 29.68
N VAL A 732 35.57 54.05 29.87
CA VAL A 732 36.27 54.78 30.95
C VAL A 732 36.82 56.10 30.39
N PHE A 733 36.23 57.20 30.83
CA PHE A 733 36.59 58.55 30.47
C PHE A 733 37.61 59.14 31.48
N GLN A 734 38.69 59.71 30.96
CA GLN A 734 39.66 60.49 31.73
C GLN A 734 39.62 61.96 31.29
N PRO A 735 39.26 62.91 32.18
CA PRO A 735 39.21 64.32 31.84
C PRO A 735 40.61 64.89 31.54
N ILE A 736 40.63 65.86 30.63
CA ILE A 736 41.81 66.63 30.25
C ILE A 736 41.57 68.09 30.63
N GLU A 737 42.47 68.67 31.41
CA GLU A 737 42.43 70.08 31.80
C GLU A 737 43.74 70.77 31.42
N ASN A 738 43.66 71.94 30.77
CA ASN A 738 44.83 72.66 30.23
C ASN A 738 45.76 71.79 29.34
N GLY A 739 45.18 70.86 28.58
CA GLY A 739 45.90 70.01 27.63
C GLY A 739 46.66 68.84 28.25
N LYS A 740 46.46 68.54 29.55
CA LYS A 740 47.03 67.35 30.20
C LYS A 740 45.93 66.47 30.84
N PRO A 741 46.03 65.13 30.73
CA PRO A 741 45.13 64.23 31.45
C PRO A 741 45.29 64.39 32.96
N ILE A 742 44.19 64.35 33.69
CA ILE A 742 44.21 64.30 35.16
C ILE A 742 44.33 62.82 35.56
N GLU A 743 45.54 62.39 35.92
CA GLU A 743 45.87 60.96 36.13
C GLU A 743 45.02 60.29 37.22
N ASP A 744 44.63 61.03 38.26
CA ASP A 744 43.89 60.54 39.42
C ASP A 744 42.36 60.55 39.24
N MET A 745 41.84 60.90 38.06
CA MET A 745 40.40 60.97 37.78
C MET A 745 40.02 60.10 36.59
N GLN A 746 39.19 59.08 36.83
CA GLN A 746 38.65 58.19 35.81
C GLN A 746 37.20 57.88 36.12
N PHE A 747 36.32 58.03 35.14
CA PHE A 747 34.89 57.84 35.30
C PHE A 747 34.38 56.82 34.28
N LYS A 748 33.69 55.79 34.77
CA LYS A 748 32.90 54.92 33.89
C LYS A 748 31.65 55.70 33.47
N LEU A 749 31.48 55.90 32.16
CA LEU A 749 30.36 56.65 31.60
C LEU A 749 29.62 55.82 30.54
N PRO A 750 28.27 55.86 30.51
CA PRO A 750 27.50 55.35 29.38
C PRO A 750 27.91 56.06 28.09
N VAL A 751 28.17 55.30 27.02
CA VAL A 751 28.69 55.88 25.77
C VAL A 751 27.69 56.82 25.08
N LYS A 752 26.40 56.72 25.44
CA LYS A 752 25.34 57.63 25.00
C LYS A 752 25.52 59.08 25.46
N LEU A 753 26.38 59.33 26.45
CA LEU A 753 26.72 60.67 26.96
C LEU A 753 28.01 61.22 26.32
N LEU A 754 28.59 60.54 25.34
CA LEU A 754 29.86 60.91 24.71
C LEU A 754 29.65 61.40 23.28
N GLU A 755 30.32 62.51 22.94
CA GLU A 755 30.44 62.98 21.56
C GLU A 755 31.92 63.18 21.20
N LYS A 756 32.27 62.94 19.92
CA LYS A 756 33.64 63.12 19.44
C LYS A 756 34.07 64.58 19.58
N TRP A 757 35.25 64.76 20.14
CA TRP A 757 35.88 66.07 20.34
C TRP A 757 37.22 66.09 19.60
N LYS A 758 37.48 67.16 18.84
CA LYS A 758 38.69 67.26 18.01
C LYS A 758 39.84 67.91 18.75
#